data_AF-L9L1U2-F1
#
_entry.id   AF-L9L1U2-F1
#
_cell.length_a   1.000
_cell.length_b   1.000
_cell.length_c   1.000
_cell.angle_alpha   90.00
_cell.angle_beta   90.00
_cell.angle_gamma   90.00
#
_symmetry.space_group_name_H-M   'P 1'
#
loop_
_entity.id
_entity.type
_entity.pdbx_description
1 polymer ?
#
loop_
_entity_poly.entity_id
_entity_poly.type
_entity_poly.pdbx_seq_one_letter_code
_entity_poly.pdbx_strand_id
1 'polypeptide(L)'
;MEGGNETITTDFLLLGLFPNVKYISIIIYTIILIYLVAVAGNFILLLLIWMDLRLHTPMYFLLSQLSLVDLALISSTVPKMAINFFSGRKSITRLACGTQIFFFFTLGGAECILLTLMAYDRYVAVCNPLRYAVIMNQKVCLQMAIASWIGGMLASTAHTFYTMNLPICGSREIHHFFCEMPAIMKISCKDTSTYELVIFVMGIAFIIIPFVLIMTSYTLIFLTVLAMKSPQARNKAFATCSSHITVSDRCPASCVSLTPAGTANTHCRDAFLPICIIALIFLQFLPAGICRNGKAEFDVFGPGDPVLATVGEDTELWCHLFPNISAEDMELRWYRDQPSPAVHMYEKGKDVYGEQMAEYQGRTTFVSDRVTMGEAAVRIHNVTAFDNGTYHCQFKDGTHSNSAIMWLRVAGLGSEPTIQVTDEKDKGTQAECTSMGWYPEPEVEWKDFRGQTIPSVTNFSASNSTGLFAVASRVTIQDRAVEGLFCFISNPLLSEWKVARKHLHTPFSRRFAFIVWKVALPLVLSVLGLLIVGIICFFWKRQREKSKKQLEMREQREQEHRQQASRENGKLFYVSPCLDPETMSPKLTLSEDQNSVSRLHFEQDCSLNPRRFDQDPCILGKEQFSAGRYFWEVEVGTISSADWPIFLKHSQTSRVHYTASQTYTGILEGRKKSNSSQNRNKNFKFMQGK
;
A
#
# COMPACT_ATOMS: atom_id res chain seq x y z
N MET A 1 -39.70 37.96 -56.98
CA MET A 1 -39.47 36.73 -56.20
C MET A 1 -37.98 36.46 -56.26
N GLU A 2 -37.23 37.05 -55.33
CA GLU A 2 -35.79 36.83 -55.19
C GLU A 2 -35.58 35.56 -54.36
N GLY A 3 -34.85 34.61 -54.93
CA GLY A 3 -34.38 33.43 -54.23
C GLY A 3 -33.29 33.82 -53.25
N GLY A 4 -33.62 33.81 -51.96
CA GLY A 4 -32.64 33.84 -50.89
C GLY A 4 -31.88 32.52 -50.84
N ASN A 5 -30.58 32.55 -51.13
CA ASN A 5 -29.65 31.54 -50.67
C ASN A 5 -29.57 31.65 -49.13
N GLU A 6 -30.44 30.93 -48.42
CA GLU A 6 -30.22 30.67 -47.00
C GLU A 6 -29.06 29.68 -46.86
N THR A 7 -27.84 30.20 -46.77
CA THR A 7 -26.71 29.42 -46.24
C THR A 7 -27.03 29.06 -44.79
N ILE A 8 -27.54 27.84 -44.57
CA ILE A 8 -27.76 27.26 -43.24
C ILE A 8 -26.42 27.27 -42.49
N THR A 9 -26.19 28.27 -41.64
CA THR A 9 -24.98 28.36 -40.81
C THR A 9 -24.98 27.21 -39.81
N THR A 10 -24.14 26.19 -40.01
CA THR A 10 -24.01 24.97 -39.19
C THR A 10 -23.19 25.17 -37.91
N ASP A 11 -22.84 26.41 -37.59
CA ASP A 11 -21.92 26.77 -36.51
C ASP A 11 -22.64 26.91 -35.16
N PHE A 12 -21.91 26.58 -34.08
CA PHE A 12 -22.31 26.81 -32.70
C PHE A 12 -21.75 28.14 -32.19
N LEU A 13 -22.50 28.81 -31.31
CA LEU A 13 -22.11 30.06 -30.65
C LEU A 13 -21.76 29.79 -29.18
N LEU A 14 -20.49 29.97 -28.81
CA LEU A 14 -19.95 29.79 -27.45
C LEU A 14 -20.14 31.08 -26.64
N LEU A 15 -21.16 31.14 -25.80
CA LEU A 15 -21.52 32.34 -25.04
C LEU A 15 -20.60 32.61 -23.83
N GLY A 16 -19.86 31.59 -23.37
CA GLY A 16 -18.98 31.66 -22.20
C GLY A 16 -19.72 31.43 -20.87
N LEU A 17 -18.97 31.10 -19.81
CA LEU A 17 -19.49 30.66 -18.50
C LEU A 17 -20.08 31.80 -17.64
N PHE A 18 -19.77 33.06 -17.96
CA PHE A 18 -19.95 34.21 -17.04
C PHE A 18 -20.33 35.52 -17.74
N PRO A 19 -21.55 35.66 -18.29
CA PRO A 19 -21.93 36.88 -19.03
C PRO A 19 -22.00 38.15 -18.16
N ASN A 20 -22.14 38.03 -16.83
CA ASN A 20 -22.42 39.15 -15.91
C ASN A 20 -21.32 39.41 -14.85
N VAL A 21 -20.15 38.79 -14.97
CA VAL A 21 -19.10 38.87 -13.94
C VAL A 21 -18.15 40.02 -14.25
N LYS A 22 -18.13 41.05 -13.38
CA LYS A 22 -17.32 42.28 -13.54
C LYS A 22 -15.81 42.04 -13.72
N TYR A 23 -15.30 40.86 -13.38
CA TYR A 23 -13.88 40.52 -13.37
C TYR A 23 -13.50 39.36 -14.32
N ILE A 24 -14.28 39.11 -15.37
CA ILE A 24 -14.03 37.98 -16.29
C ILE A 24 -12.63 38.02 -16.94
N SER A 25 -12.11 39.23 -17.21
CA SER A 25 -10.76 39.41 -17.75
C SER A 25 -9.68 38.91 -16.78
N ILE A 26 -9.85 39.16 -15.48
CA ILE A 26 -8.90 38.69 -14.45
C ILE A 26 -8.87 37.17 -14.42
N ILE A 27 -10.04 36.53 -14.45
CA ILE A 27 -10.16 35.06 -14.48
C ILE A 27 -9.44 34.49 -15.71
N ILE A 28 -9.58 35.12 -16.87
CA ILE A 28 -8.95 34.65 -18.12
C ILE A 28 -7.44 34.86 -18.11
N TYR A 29 -6.95 36.01 -17.61
CA TYR A 29 -5.51 36.21 -17.42
C TYR A 29 -4.91 35.20 -16.44
N THR A 30 -5.63 34.87 -15.37
CA THR A 30 -5.21 33.84 -14.42
C THR A 30 -5.17 32.45 -15.07
N ILE A 31 -6.18 32.07 -15.87
CA ILE A 31 -6.20 30.80 -16.62
C ILE A 31 -5.03 30.70 -17.62
N ILE A 32 -4.72 31.80 -18.31
CA ILE A 32 -3.58 31.85 -19.24
C ILE A 32 -2.25 31.70 -18.48
N LEU A 33 -2.12 32.34 -17.32
CA LEU A 33 -0.93 32.19 -16.47
C LEU A 33 -0.74 30.74 -16.01
N ILE A 34 -1.80 30.11 -15.49
CA ILE A 34 -1.77 28.68 -15.10
C ILE A 34 -1.35 27.82 -16.30
N TYR A 35 -1.91 28.08 -17.48
CA TYR A 35 -1.58 27.35 -18.69
C TYR A 35 -0.10 27.46 -19.04
N LEU A 36 0.49 28.67 -19.01
CA LEU A 36 1.91 28.87 -19.31
C LEU A 36 2.80 28.12 -18.31
N VAL A 37 2.46 28.16 -17.02
CA VAL A 37 3.20 27.44 -15.97
C VAL A 37 3.06 25.93 -16.15
N ALA A 38 1.86 25.42 -16.43
CA ALA A 38 1.62 23.99 -16.65
C ALA A 38 2.33 23.46 -17.91
N VAL A 39 2.36 24.25 -19.00
CA VAL A 39 3.12 23.93 -20.21
C VAL A 39 4.61 23.93 -19.93
N ALA A 40 5.14 24.96 -19.27
CA ALA A 40 6.54 25.06 -18.92
C ALA A 40 6.98 23.88 -18.03
N GLY A 41 6.20 23.56 -16.98
CA GLY A 41 6.50 22.46 -16.06
C GLY A 41 6.55 21.09 -16.76
N ASN A 42 5.53 20.76 -17.55
CA ASN A 42 5.50 19.48 -18.28
C ASN A 42 6.58 19.39 -19.36
N PHE A 43 6.88 20.49 -20.04
CA PHE A 43 7.95 20.53 -21.03
C PHE A 43 9.34 20.37 -20.39
N ILE A 44 9.60 21.06 -19.28
CA ILE A 44 10.83 20.90 -18.50
C ILE A 44 10.97 19.45 -18.02
N LEU A 45 9.91 18.82 -17.52
CA LEU A 45 9.94 17.43 -17.10
C LEU A 45 10.30 16.48 -18.25
N LEU A 46 9.71 16.68 -19.43
CA LEU A 46 10.06 15.90 -20.63
C LEU A 46 11.52 16.11 -21.05
N LEU A 47 12.02 17.36 -21.03
CA LEU A 47 13.42 17.66 -21.32
C LEU A 47 14.37 17.00 -20.34
N LEU A 48 14.07 17.05 -19.03
CA LEU A 48 14.90 16.42 -18.00
C LEU A 48 14.97 14.90 -18.17
N ILE A 49 13.84 14.26 -18.45
CA ILE A 49 13.79 12.80 -18.71
C ILE A 49 14.56 12.46 -19.99
N TRP A 50 14.47 13.29 -21.02
CA TRP A 50 15.18 13.08 -22.29
C TRP A 50 16.69 13.26 -22.19
N MET A 51 17.16 14.24 -21.40
CA MET A 51 18.57 14.59 -21.28
C MET A 51 19.36 13.64 -20.35
N ASP A 52 18.76 13.15 -19.27
CA ASP A 52 19.47 12.30 -18.30
C ASP A 52 19.07 10.83 -18.46
N LEU A 53 20.00 10.04 -19.03
CA LEU A 53 19.86 8.60 -19.23
C LEU A 53 19.56 7.82 -17.94
N ARG A 54 19.93 8.36 -16.75
CA ARG A 54 19.67 7.72 -15.45
C ARG A 54 18.19 7.80 -15.05
N LEU A 55 17.45 8.75 -15.63
CA LEU A 55 16.01 8.87 -15.45
C LEU A 55 15.22 7.90 -16.36
N HIS A 56 15.85 7.17 -17.28
CA HIS A 56 15.15 6.16 -18.12
C HIS A 56 14.76 4.89 -17.35
N THR A 57 13.95 5.04 -16.31
CA THR A 57 13.32 3.95 -15.56
C THR A 57 11.84 3.83 -15.97
N PRO A 58 11.19 2.68 -15.74
CA PRO A 58 9.77 2.44 -16.06
C PRO A 58 8.80 3.57 -15.65
N MET A 59 8.96 4.10 -14.44
CA MET A 59 8.08 5.15 -13.93
C MET A 59 8.27 6.50 -14.62
N TYR A 60 9.50 6.91 -14.88
CA TYR A 60 9.75 8.16 -15.61
C TYR A 60 9.31 8.05 -17.07
N PHE A 61 9.36 6.86 -17.67
CA PHE A 61 8.72 6.62 -18.97
C PHE A 61 7.20 6.83 -18.90
N LEU A 62 6.52 6.31 -17.88
CA LEU A 62 5.08 6.55 -17.70
C LEU A 62 4.76 8.03 -17.39
N LEU A 63 5.59 8.70 -16.58
CA LEU A 63 5.50 10.15 -16.33
C LEU A 63 5.65 10.95 -17.63
N SER A 64 6.53 10.54 -18.53
CA SER A 64 6.65 11.21 -19.84
C SER A 64 5.36 11.11 -20.66
N GLN A 65 4.67 9.98 -20.61
CA GLN A 65 3.38 9.81 -21.28
C GLN A 65 2.29 10.65 -20.63
N LEU A 66 2.28 10.73 -19.30
CA LEU A 66 1.36 11.58 -18.55
C LEU A 66 1.57 13.07 -18.91
N SER A 67 2.81 13.54 -18.95
CA SER A 67 3.12 14.92 -19.36
C SER A 67 2.72 15.23 -20.81
N LEU A 68 2.83 14.26 -21.73
CA LEU A 68 2.34 14.42 -23.10
C LEU A 68 0.81 14.53 -23.16
N VAL A 69 0.11 13.73 -22.36
CA VAL A 69 -1.35 13.78 -22.23
C VAL A 69 -1.79 15.13 -21.65
N ASP A 70 -1.13 15.61 -20.58
CA ASP A 70 -1.43 16.88 -19.93
C ASP A 70 -1.22 18.06 -20.89
N LEU A 71 -0.09 18.11 -21.59
CA LEU A 71 0.21 19.14 -22.59
C LEU A 71 -0.83 19.18 -23.70
N ALA A 72 -1.24 18.02 -24.20
CA ALA A 72 -2.26 17.93 -25.24
C ALA A 72 -3.64 18.36 -24.71
N LEU A 73 -3.99 18.01 -23.47
CA LEU A 73 -5.29 18.29 -22.87
C LEU A 73 -5.46 19.80 -22.67
N ILE A 74 -4.49 20.44 -22.02
CA ILE A 74 -4.53 21.90 -21.78
C ILE A 74 -4.42 22.70 -23.08
N SER A 75 -3.68 22.20 -24.07
CA SER A 75 -3.54 22.87 -25.38
C SER A 75 -4.77 22.71 -26.28
N SER A 76 -5.62 21.71 -26.06
CA SER A 76 -6.88 21.53 -26.81
C SER A 76 -8.03 22.42 -26.31
N THR A 77 -7.93 22.93 -25.08
CA THR A 77 -9.01 23.66 -24.39
C THR A 77 -8.68 25.14 -24.21
N VAL A 78 -7.54 25.46 -23.59
CA VAL A 78 -7.19 26.83 -23.17
C VAL A 78 -6.93 27.79 -24.34
N PRO A 79 -6.17 27.43 -25.40
CA PRO A 79 -5.94 28.33 -26.53
C PRO A 79 -7.23 28.73 -27.25
N LYS A 80 -8.19 27.81 -27.36
CA LYS A 80 -9.48 28.10 -27.99
C LYS A 80 -10.31 29.07 -27.15
N MET A 81 -10.32 28.87 -25.82
CA MET A 81 -10.95 29.80 -24.88
C MET A 81 -10.32 31.21 -24.98
N ALA A 82 -9.00 31.31 -25.03
CA ALA A 82 -8.28 32.58 -25.15
C ALA A 82 -8.58 33.30 -26.48
N ILE A 83 -8.54 32.58 -27.61
CA ILE A 83 -8.86 33.15 -28.93
C ILE A 83 -10.29 33.68 -28.97
N ASN A 84 -11.25 32.94 -28.42
CA ASN A 84 -12.65 33.35 -28.38
C ASN A 84 -12.85 34.62 -27.54
N PHE A 85 -12.07 34.79 -26.45
CA PHE A 85 -12.10 35.98 -25.61
C PHE A 85 -11.46 37.21 -26.30
N PHE A 86 -10.24 37.08 -26.81
CA PHE A 86 -9.52 38.21 -27.42
C PHE A 86 -10.07 38.62 -28.78
N SER A 87 -10.52 37.66 -29.60
CA SER A 87 -11.01 37.95 -30.96
C SER A 87 -12.47 38.40 -30.98
N GLY A 88 -13.20 38.25 -29.88
CA GLY A 88 -14.66 38.48 -29.80
C GLY A 88 -15.51 37.53 -30.67
N ARG A 89 -14.88 36.66 -31.48
CA ARG A 89 -15.54 35.66 -32.33
C ARG A 89 -15.87 34.43 -31.51
N LYS A 90 -17.16 34.22 -31.28
CA LYS A 90 -17.70 33.14 -30.45
C LYS A 90 -18.12 31.89 -31.25
N SER A 91 -17.91 31.86 -32.56
CA SER A 91 -18.37 30.75 -33.40
C SER A 91 -17.38 29.57 -33.46
N ILE A 92 -17.90 28.36 -33.41
CA ILE A 92 -17.18 27.11 -33.65
C ILE A 92 -17.98 26.22 -34.60
N THR A 93 -17.30 25.66 -35.60
CA THR A 93 -17.96 24.74 -36.54
C THR A 93 -18.33 23.44 -35.85
N ARG A 94 -19.40 22.79 -36.31
CA ARG A 94 -19.82 21.48 -35.78
C ARG A 94 -18.70 20.44 -35.81
N LEU A 95 -17.89 20.42 -36.87
CA LEU A 95 -16.75 19.52 -36.98
C LEU A 95 -15.66 19.83 -35.94
N ALA A 96 -15.28 21.10 -35.79
CA ALA A 96 -14.28 21.52 -34.80
C ALA A 96 -14.75 21.23 -33.36
N CYS A 97 -16.04 21.37 -33.09
CA CYS A 97 -16.68 21.03 -31.83
C CYS A 97 -16.57 19.52 -31.52
N GLY A 98 -16.91 18.66 -32.49
CA GLY A 98 -16.77 17.22 -32.35
C GLY A 98 -15.31 16.77 -32.19
N THR A 99 -14.38 17.39 -32.91
CA THR A 99 -12.94 17.14 -32.74
C THR A 99 -12.43 17.55 -31.37
N GLN A 100 -12.86 18.69 -30.84
CA GLN A 100 -12.48 19.14 -29.49
C GLN A 100 -12.96 18.17 -28.41
N ILE A 101 -14.20 17.70 -28.52
CA ILE A 101 -14.77 16.67 -27.65
C ILE A 101 -13.96 15.37 -27.75
N PHE A 102 -13.65 14.92 -28.97
CA PHE A 102 -12.91 13.68 -29.17
C PHE A 102 -11.53 13.70 -28.48
N PHE A 103 -10.77 14.78 -28.63
CA PHE A 103 -9.46 14.88 -27.98
C PHE A 103 -9.59 15.00 -26.46
N PHE A 104 -10.55 15.79 -25.96
CA PHE A 104 -10.77 15.95 -24.52
C PHE A 104 -11.03 14.61 -23.82
N PHE A 105 -11.95 13.79 -24.33
CA PHE A 105 -12.25 12.47 -23.74
C PHE A 105 -11.14 11.45 -23.96
N THR A 106 -10.44 11.50 -25.09
CA THR A 106 -9.31 10.59 -25.35
C THR A 106 -8.20 10.82 -24.32
N LEU A 107 -7.85 12.09 -24.11
CA LEU A 107 -6.76 12.50 -23.23
C LEU A 107 -7.11 12.25 -21.77
N GLY A 108 -8.30 12.65 -21.31
CA GLY A 108 -8.75 12.35 -19.94
C GLY A 108 -8.89 10.84 -19.66
N GLY A 109 -9.37 10.06 -20.64
CA GLY A 109 -9.43 8.60 -20.51
C GLY A 109 -8.04 7.95 -20.44
N ALA A 110 -7.09 8.42 -21.27
CA ALA A 110 -5.71 7.95 -21.24
C ALA A 110 -5.00 8.33 -19.93
N GLU A 111 -5.24 9.52 -19.40
CA GLU A 111 -4.75 9.99 -18.10
C GLU A 111 -5.18 9.05 -16.97
N CYS A 112 -6.48 8.77 -16.84
CA CYS A 112 -7.01 7.86 -15.81
C CYS A 112 -6.39 6.45 -15.87
N ILE A 113 -6.22 5.91 -17.08
CA ILE A 113 -5.60 4.59 -17.26
C ILE A 113 -4.11 4.65 -16.90
N LEU A 114 -3.38 5.68 -17.34
CA LEU A 114 -1.96 5.87 -17.03
C LEU A 114 -1.73 5.98 -15.52
N LEU A 115 -2.52 6.79 -14.81
CA LEU A 115 -2.42 6.93 -13.35
C LEU A 115 -2.62 5.59 -12.62
N THR A 116 -3.55 4.76 -13.10
CA THR A 116 -3.78 3.42 -12.55
C THR A 116 -2.59 2.50 -12.78
N LEU A 117 -2.02 2.53 -13.99
CA LEU A 117 -0.85 1.71 -14.34
C LEU A 117 0.43 2.18 -13.63
N MET A 118 0.56 3.47 -13.34
CA MET A 118 1.62 4.02 -12.49
C MET A 118 1.47 3.55 -11.04
N ALA A 119 0.26 3.49 -10.49
CA ALA A 119 0.02 2.91 -9.16
C ALA A 119 0.39 1.41 -9.14
N TYR A 120 0.10 0.69 -10.22
CA TYR A 120 0.52 -0.70 -10.38
C TYR A 120 2.05 -0.87 -10.46
N ASP A 121 2.78 0.00 -11.19
CA ASP A 121 4.26 0.02 -11.19
C ASP A 121 4.81 0.11 -9.77
N ARG A 122 4.32 1.09 -9.01
CA ARG A 122 4.76 1.33 -7.62
C ARG A 122 4.45 0.12 -6.73
N TYR A 123 3.29 -0.50 -6.91
CA TYR A 123 2.91 -1.71 -6.18
C TYR A 123 3.90 -2.86 -6.44
N VAL A 124 4.23 -3.13 -7.71
CA VAL A 124 5.18 -4.22 -8.03
C VAL A 124 6.58 -3.88 -7.50
N ALA A 125 7.01 -2.61 -7.61
CA ALA A 125 8.31 -2.15 -7.13
C ALA A 125 8.50 -2.37 -5.62
N VAL A 126 7.47 -2.06 -4.81
CA VAL A 126 7.55 -2.14 -3.35
C VAL A 126 7.20 -3.54 -2.83
N CYS A 127 6.14 -4.16 -3.34
CA CYS A 127 5.65 -5.43 -2.82
C CYS A 127 6.41 -6.65 -3.39
N ASN A 128 7.05 -6.52 -4.56
CA ASN A 128 7.78 -7.61 -5.21
C ASN A 128 9.15 -7.16 -5.76
N PRO A 129 10.06 -6.61 -4.92
CA PRO A 129 11.29 -5.96 -5.38
C PRO A 129 12.21 -6.90 -6.16
N LEU A 130 12.31 -8.18 -5.77
CA LEU A 130 13.16 -9.18 -6.43
C LEU A 130 12.65 -9.59 -7.82
N ARG A 131 11.36 -9.40 -8.10
CA ARG A 131 10.76 -9.74 -9.41
C ARG A 131 10.48 -8.50 -10.25
N TYR A 132 10.64 -7.30 -9.69
CA TYR A 132 10.34 -6.04 -10.37
C TYR A 132 11.02 -5.92 -11.73
N ALA A 133 12.34 -6.16 -11.80
CA ALA A 133 13.10 -6.03 -13.06
C ALA A 133 12.67 -7.02 -14.16
N VAL A 134 12.06 -8.15 -13.79
CA VAL A 134 11.55 -9.15 -14.74
C VAL A 134 10.13 -8.80 -15.19
N ILE A 135 9.31 -8.29 -14.27
CA ILE A 135 7.91 -7.91 -14.52
C ILE A 135 7.83 -6.58 -15.28
N MET A 136 8.53 -5.55 -14.79
CA MET A 136 8.54 -4.21 -15.36
C MET A 136 9.79 -4.02 -16.22
N ASN A 137 9.61 -4.34 -17.51
CA ASN A 137 10.60 -4.08 -18.55
C ASN A 137 10.05 -3.06 -19.56
N GLN A 138 10.92 -2.59 -20.47
CA GLN A 138 10.56 -1.58 -21.46
C GLN A 138 9.39 -1.99 -22.37
N LYS A 139 9.25 -3.28 -22.70
CA LYS A 139 8.14 -3.77 -23.54
C LYS A 139 6.81 -3.66 -22.81
N VAL A 140 6.77 -3.98 -21.52
CA VAL A 140 5.57 -3.85 -20.69
C VAL A 140 5.20 -2.37 -20.52
N CYS A 141 6.18 -1.50 -20.28
CA CYS A 141 5.99 -0.04 -20.22
C CYS A 141 5.37 0.51 -21.50
N LEU A 142 5.89 0.10 -22.66
CA LEU A 142 5.33 0.47 -23.95
C LEU A 142 3.91 -0.07 -24.15
N GLN A 143 3.64 -1.32 -23.77
CA GLN A 143 2.30 -1.91 -23.82
C GLN A 143 1.31 -1.15 -22.94
N MET A 144 1.72 -0.73 -21.74
CA MET A 144 0.90 0.08 -20.83
C MET A 144 0.54 1.44 -21.43
N ALA A 145 1.50 2.12 -22.05
CA ALA A 145 1.26 3.37 -22.77
C ALA A 145 0.32 3.16 -23.97
N ILE A 146 0.57 2.14 -24.79
CA ILE A 146 -0.31 1.83 -25.94
C ILE A 146 -1.75 1.53 -25.46
N ALA A 147 -1.89 0.76 -24.38
CA ALA A 147 -3.19 0.41 -23.82
C ALA A 147 -3.95 1.63 -23.29
N SER A 148 -3.26 2.60 -22.66
CA SER A 148 -3.91 3.83 -22.18
C SER A 148 -4.41 4.70 -23.34
N TRP A 149 -3.57 4.91 -24.36
CA TRP A 149 -3.94 5.65 -25.56
C TRP A 149 -5.12 4.99 -26.31
N ILE A 150 -5.06 3.68 -26.54
CA ILE A 150 -6.14 2.94 -27.21
C ILE A 150 -7.42 2.96 -26.37
N GLY A 151 -7.31 2.77 -25.05
CA GLY A 151 -8.46 2.79 -24.14
C GLY A 151 -9.19 4.14 -24.17
N GLY A 152 -8.44 5.25 -24.11
CA GLY A 152 -8.98 6.59 -24.26
C GLY A 152 -9.65 6.83 -25.63
N MET A 153 -9.00 6.39 -26.71
CA MET A 153 -9.53 6.54 -28.07
C MET A 153 -10.85 5.77 -28.29
N LEU A 154 -10.94 4.54 -27.79
CA LEU A 154 -12.17 3.72 -27.89
C LEU A 154 -13.32 4.37 -27.12
N ALA A 155 -13.06 4.81 -25.89
CA ALA A 155 -14.04 5.54 -25.08
C ALA A 155 -14.53 6.81 -25.77
N SER A 156 -13.59 7.60 -26.30
CA SER A 156 -13.88 8.87 -26.96
C SER A 156 -14.64 8.71 -28.27
N THR A 157 -14.34 7.65 -29.04
CA THR A 157 -15.07 7.34 -30.28
C THR A 157 -16.55 7.10 -29.98
N ALA A 158 -16.85 6.31 -28.95
CA ALA A 158 -18.23 6.09 -28.52
C ALA A 158 -18.90 7.42 -28.11
N HIS A 159 -18.27 8.19 -27.21
CA HIS A 159 -18.80 9.48 -26.76
C HIS A 159 -19.08 10.43 -27.91
N THR A 160 -18.08 10.67 -28.77
CA THR A 160 -18.17 11.61 -29.89
C THR A 160 -19.19 11.16 -30.92
N PHE A 161 -19.22 9.86 -31.26
CA PHE A 161 -20.20 9.31 -32.19
C PHE A 161 -21.62 9.51 -31.67
N TYR A 162 -21.89 9.17 -30.41
CA TYR A 162 -23.25 9.34 -29.86
C TYR A 162 -23.66 10.81 -29.85
N THR A 163 -22.80 11.71 -29.40
CA THR A 163 -23.18 13.13 -29.29
C THR A 163 -23.32 13.82 -30.64
N MET A 164 -22.43 13.54 -31.58
CA MET A 164 -22.47 14.20 -32.89
C MET A 164 -23.61 13.68 -33.77
N ASN A 165 -24.16 12.49 -33.49
CA ASN A 165 -25.33 11.94 -34.18
C ASN A 165 -26.69 12.36 -33.56
N LEU A 166 -26.70 13.09 -32.43
CA LEU A 166 -27.95 13.59 -31.87
C LEU A 166 -28.55 14.71 -32.75
N PRO A 167 -29.88 14.69 -33.01
CA PRO A 167 -30.55 15.78 -33.71
C PRO A 167 -30.61 17.01 -32.80
N ILE A 168 -30.18 18.16 -33.32
CA ILE A 168 -30.12 19.45 -32.60
C ILE A 168 -31.34 20.27 -33.01
N CYS A 169 -32.22 20.65 -32.07
CA CYS A 169 -33.39 21.50 -32.33
C CYS A 169 -33.44 22.79 -31.51
N GLY A 170 -32.61 22.94 -30.48
CA GLY A 170 -32.50 24.18 -29.70
C GLY A 170 -31.74 25.29 -30.42
N SER A 171 -31.70 26.50 -29.82
CA SER A 171 -30.75 27.53 -30.26
C SER A 171 -29.34 26.95 -30.18
N ARG A 172 -28.50 27.14 -31.21
CA ARG A 172 -27.14 26.58 -31.31
C ARG A 172 -26.15 27.31 -30.40
N GLU A 173 -26.63 27.74 -29.24
CA GLU A 173 -25.96 28.53 -28.23
C GLU A 173 -25.46 27.61 -27.11
N ILE A 174 -24.14 27.56 -26.94
CA ILE A 174 -23.48 26.78 -25.91
C ILE A 174 -22.98 27.77 -24.84
N HIS A 175 -23.55 27.71 -23.64
CA HIS A 175 -23.17 28.57 -22.50
C HIS A 175 -21.85 28.16 -21.83
N HIS A 176 -20.85 27.75 -22.62
CA HIS A 176 -19.52 27.33 -22.18
C HIS A 176 -18.45 27.90 -23.12
N PHE A 177 -17.19 27.94 -22.68
CA PHE A 177 -16.07 28.48 -23.46
C PHE A 177 -15.48 27.50 -24.49
N PHE A 178 -15.85 26.23 -24.38
CA PHE A 178 -15.46 25.14 -25.25
C PHE A 178 -16.67 24.22 -25.46
N CYS A 179 -16.58 23.31 -26.43
CA CYS A 179 -17.62 22.33 -26.67
C CYS A 179 -17.62 21.25 -25.59
N GLU A 180 -18.56 21.36 -24.66
CA GLU A 180 -18.78 20.38 -23.61
C GLU A 180 -20.03 19.52 -23.90
N MET A 181 -19.91 18.21 -23.66
CA MET A 181 -20.96 17.21 -23.93
C MET A 181 -22.32 17.55 -23.30
N PRO A 182 -22.42 17.80 -21.97
CA PRO A 182 -23.66 18.24 -21.33
C PRO A 182 -24.37 19.40 -22.02
N ALA A 183 -23.62 20.36 -22.57
CA ALA A 183 -24.18 21.52 -23.23
C ALA A 183 -24.81 21.18 -24.59
N ILE A 184 -24.25 20.22 -25.33
CA ILE A 184 -24.81 19.73 -26.60
C ILE A 184 -26.07 18.88 -26.36
N MET A 185 -26.09 18.10 -25.28
CA MET A 185 -27.28 17.31 -24.91
C MET A 185 -28.49 18.19 -24.63
N LYS A 186 -28.30 19.31 -23.91
CA LYS A 186 -29.37 20.22 -23.49
C LYS A 186 -30.11 20.88 -24.66
N ILE A 187 -29.49 20.92 -25.85
CA ILE A 187 -30.05 21.52 -27.08
C ILE A 187 -30.57 20.46 -28.08
N SER A 188 -30.51 19.17 -27.73
CA SER A 188 -30.98 18.07 -28.57
C SER A 188 -32.48 17.76 -28.37
N CYS A 189 -33.14 17.23 -29.40
CA CYS A 189 -34.61 17.01 -29.43
C CYS A 189 -35.04 15.55 -29.25
N LYS A 190 -34.11 14.65 -28.90
CA LYS A 190 -34.39 13.23 -28.66
C LYS A 190 -34.00 12.85 -27.23
N ASP A 191 -34.69 11.88 -26.65
CA ASP A 191 -34.40 11.36 -25.31
C ASP A 191 -32.92 10.96 -25.16
N THR A 192 -32.29 11.50 -24.11
CA THR A 192 -30.86 11.34 -23.78
C THR A 192 -30.57 10.12 -22.91
N SER A 193 -31.59 9.34 -22.54
CA SER A 193 -31.51 8.23 -21.57
C SER A 193 -30.46 7.17 -21.92
N THR A 194 -30.36 6.78 -23.20
CA THR A 194 -29.34 5.82 -23.66
C THR A 194 -27.93 6.38 -23.49
N TYR A 195 -27.75 7.67 -23.72
CA TYR A 195 -26.45 8.33 -23.56
C TYR A 195 -26.08 8.54 -22.09
N GLU A 196 -27.05 8.86 -21.23
CA GLU A 196 -26.87 8.90 -19.77
C GLU A 196 -26.40 7.55 -19.22
N LEU A 197 -26.95 6.44 -19.74
CA LEU A 197 -26.47 5.09 -19.43
C LEU A 197 -25.03 4.88 -19.90
N VAL A 198 -24.67 5.31 -21.12
CA VAL A 198 -23.29 5.23 -21.63
C VAL A 198 -22.33 6.03 -20.75
N ILE A 199 -22.65 7.29 -20.39
CA ILE A 199 -21.85 8.08 -19.45
C ILE A 199 -21.70 7.36 -18.11
N PHE A 200 -22.78 6.81 -17.58
CA PHE A 200 -22.76 6.11 -16.29
C PHE A 200 -21.85 4.89 -16.30
N VAL A 201 -21.97 4.04 -17.33
CA VAL A 201 -21.11 2.86 -17.51
C VAL A 201 -19.64 3.26 -17.68
N MET A 202 -19.37 4.30 -18.48
CA MET A 202 -18.01 4.80 -18.71
C MET A 202 -17.43 5.45 -17.45
N GLY A 203 -18.24 6.14 -16.65
CA GLY A 203 -17.84 6.68 -15.35
C GLY A 203 -17.45 5.58 -14.37
N ILE A 204 -18.18 4.46 -14.33
CA ILE A 204 -17.78 3.29 -13.55
C ILE A 204 -16.44 2.75 -14.06
N ALA A 205 -16.31 2.56 -15.37
CA ALA A 205 -15.15 1.93 -15.97
C ALA A 205 -13.86 2.76 -15.88
N PHE A 206 -13.93 4.09 -16.03
CA PHE A 206 -12.76 4.99 -16.12
C PHE A 206 -12.54 5.87 -14.88
N ILE A 207 -13.47 5.89 -13.93
CA ILE A 207 -13.30 6.63 -12.67
C ILE A 207 -13.31 5.67 -11.49
N ILE A 208 -14.41 4.92 -11.30
CA ILE A 208 -14.58 4.08 -10.10
C ILE A 208 -13.60 2.90 -10.08
N ILE A 209 -13.47 2.15 -11.18
CA ILE A 209 -12.54 1.02 -11.26
C ILE A 209 -11.08 1.47 -11.07
N PRO A 210 -10.57 2.47 -11.82
CA PRO A 210 -9.28 3.11 -11.59
C PRO A 210 -9.04 3.51 -10.13
N PHE A 211 -10.00 4.22 -9.53
CA PHE A 211 -9.90 4.66 -8.14
C PHE A 211 -9.73 3.49 -7.17
N VAL A 212 -10.57 2.45 -7.29
CA VAL A 212 -10.47 1.25 -6.43
C VAL A 212 -9.14 0.54 -6.61
N LEU A 213 -8.64 0.43 -7.85
CA LEU A 213 -7.34 -0.20 -8.13
C LEU A 213 -6.17 0.61 -7.56
N ILE A 214 -6.22 1.94 -7.66
CA ILE A 214 -5.24 2.85 -7.05
C ILE A 214 -5.25 2.69 -5.53
N MET A 215 -6.42 2.82 -4.90
CA MET A 215 -6.57 2.68 -3.44
C MET A 215 -6.08 1.33 -2.94
N THR A 216 -6.45 0.24 -3.62
CA THR A 216 -6.01 -1.11 -3.27
C THR A 216 -4.50 -1.25 -3.38
N SER A 217 -3.91 -0.73 -4.47
CA SER A 217 -2.46 -0.77 -4.70
C SER A 217 -1.70 -0.04 -3.58
N TYR A 218 -2.11 1.19 -3.24
CA TYR A 218 -1.48 1.97 -2.18
C TYR A 218 -1.72 1.41 -0.77
N THR A 219 -2.89 0.83 -0.50
CA THR A 219 -3.15 0.13 0.77
C THR A 219 -2.21 -1.06 0.95
N LEU A 220 -2.01 -1.87 -0.11
CA LEU A 220 -1.08 -3.01 -0.06
C LEU A 220 0.38 -2.55 0.06
N ILE A 221 0.76 -1.46 -0.60
CA ILE A 221 2.07 -0.83 -0.44
C ILE A 221 2.26 -0.43 1.03
N PHE A 222 1.32 0.30 1.60
CA PHE A 222 1.36 0.77 2.99
C PHE A 222 1.48 -0.39 3.99
N LEU A 223 0.66 -1.43 3.86
CA LEU A 223 0.73 -2.64 4.68
C LEU A 223 2.10 -3.34 4.56
N THR A 224 2.66 -3.41 3.36
CA THR A 224 3.97 -4.01 3.14
C THR A 224 5.08 -3.19 3.79
N VAL A 225 5.01 -1.85 3.71
CA VAL A 225 5.95 -0.92 4.36
C VAL A 225 5.89 -1.03 5.88
N LEU A 226 4.70 -1.14 6.47
CA LEU A 226 4.53 -1.39 7.91
C LEU A 226 5.13 -2.74 8.35
N ALA A 227 5.04 -3.76 7.50
CA ALA A 227 5.59 -5.09 7.77
C ALA A 227 7.13 -5.17 7.62
N MET A 228 7.80 -4.14 7.09
CA MET A 228 9.25 -4.13 6.95
C MET A 228 9.95 -3.99 8.30
N LYS A 229 10.81 -4.96 8.63
CA LYS A 229 11.57 -4.98 9.89
C LYS A 229 12.76 -4.01 9.93
N SER A 230 13.19 -3.48 8.78
CA SER A 230 14.31 -2.54 8.70
C SER A 230 13.83 -1.08 8.71
N PRO A 231 14.26 -0.26 9.67
CA PRO A 231 13.87 1.16 9.74
C PRO A 231 14.40 1.98 8.55
N GLN A 232 15.53 1.60 7.95
CA GLN A 232 16.09 2.26 6.76
C GLN A 232 15.27 1.96 5.49
N ALA A 233 14.83 0.72 5.32
CA ALA A 233 13.96 0.33 4.20
C ALA A 233 12.58 0.99 4.31
N ARG A 234 12.05 1.09 5.55
CA ARG A 234 10.79 1.75 5.86
C ARG A 234 10.83 3.25 5.57
N ASN A 235 11.87 3.96 5.99
CA ASN A 235 12.02 5.41 5.72
C ASN A 235 12.20 5.70 4.22
N LYS A 236 12.94 4.85 3.50
CA LYS A 236 13.09 4.97 2.03
C LYS A 236 11.76 4.73 1.30
N ALA A 237 10.94 3.80 1.78
CA ALA A 237 9.61 3.54 1.22
C ALA A 237 8.61 4.67 1.54
N PHE A 238 8.61 5.20 2.77
CA PHE A 238 7.77 6.36 3.13
C PHE A 238 8.13 7.62 2.33
N ALA A 239 9.42 7.90 2.11
CA ALA A 239 9.87 9.00 1.26
C ALA A 239 9.44 8.84 -0.22
N THR A 240 9.26 7.61 -0.69
CA THR A 240 8.84 7.33 -2.07
C THR A 240 7.30 7.35 -2.24
N CYS A 241 6.54 7.14 -1.15
CA CYS A 241 5.07 7.07 -1.17
C CYS A 241 4.36 8.33 -0.66
N SER A 242 5.03 9.23 0.07
CA SER A 242 4.39 10.40 0.68
C SER A 242 3.81 11.38 -0.34
N SER A 243 4.40 11.49 -1.53
CA SER A 243 3.90 12.36 -2.61
C SER A 243 2.62 11.85 -3.28
N HIS A 244 2.36 10.54 -3.24
CA HIS A 244 1.16 9.93 -3.85
C HIS A 244 0.01 9.70 -2.86
N ILE A 245 0.32 9.55 -1.56
CA ILE A 245 -0.69 9.36 -0.49
C ILE A 245 -1.40 10.68 -0.16
N THR A 246 -0.69 11.82 -0.17
CA THR A 246 -1.29 13.16 0.04
C THR A 246 -2.30 13.55 -1.04
N VAL A 247 -2.21 12.97 -2.24
CA VAL A 247 -3.20 13.15 -3.33
C VAL A 247 -4.42 12.26 -3.13
N SER A 248 -4.27 11.11 -2.45
CA SER A 248 -5.32 10.09 -2.29
C SER A 248 -6.19 10.27 -1.03
N ASP A 249 -5.68 10.91 0.02
CA ASP A 249 -6.43 11.17 1.27
C ASP A 249 -7.41 12.36 1.17
N ARG A 250 -7.50 13.03 0.02
CA ARG A 250 -8.51 14.07 -0.25
C ARG A 250 -9.67 13.58 -1.12
N CYS A 251 -10.07 12.31 -1.02
CA CYS A 251 -11.30 11.83 -1.66
C CYS A 251 -11.98 10.63 -0.96
N PRO A 252 -12.52 10.80 0.27
CA PRO A 252 -13.70 10.02 0.64
C PRO A 252 -14.90 10.84 1.13
N ALA A 253 -14.74 12.13 1.46
CA ALA A 253 -15.81 12.91 2.09
C ALA A 253 -16.87 13.49 1.13
N SER A 254 -16.69 13.35 -0.20
CA SER A 254 -17.61 13.98 -1.19
C SER A 254 -18.29 13.01 -2.16
N CYS A 255 -18.10 11.69 -2.02
CA CYS A 255 -18.77 10.69 -2.87
C CYS A 255 -19.95 9.97 -2.19
N VAL A 256 -20.28 10.29 -0.94
CA VAL A 256 -21.48 9.78 -0.25
C VAL A 256 -22.65 10.74 -0.47
N SER A 257 -23.13 10.82 -1.70
CA SER A 257 -24.45 11.37 -2.05
C SER A 257 -24.92 10.74 -3.34
N LEU A 258 -25.11 9.42 -3.31
CA LEU A 258 -25.91 8.69 -4.29
C LEU A 258 -27.29 8.47 -3.67
N THR A 259 -28.23 9.38 -3.94
CA THR A 259 -29.66 9.11 -3.80
C THR A 259 -30.30 9.15 -5.19
N PRO A 260 -31.17 8.18 -5.54
CA PRO A 260 -31.91 8.19 -6.78
C PRO A 260 -33.18 9.03 -6.65
N ALA A 261 -33.62 9.57 -7.79
CA ALA A 261 -34.90 10.20 -8.08
C ALA A 261 -35.12 11.67 -7.68
N GLY A 262 -35.56 12.45 -8.69
CA GLY A 262 -36.43 13.61 -8.49
C GLY A 262 -35.79 14.99 -8.69
N THR A 263 -35.84 15.49 -9.92
CA THR A 263 -35.95 16.91 -10.32
C THR A 263 -35.75 17.98 -9.23
N ALA A 264 -34.59 18.65 -9.22
CA ALA A 264 -34.44 20.12 -9.17
C ALA A 264 -32.99 20.56 -8.89
N ASN A 265 -32.52 21.53 -9.68
CA ASN A 265 -31.34 22.40 -9.50
C ASN A 265 -29.93 21.80 -9.64
N THR A 266 -29.52 21.74 -10.91
CA THR A 266 -28.14 21.75 -11.41
C THR A 266 -27.43 23.07 -11.08
N HIS A 267 -26.75 23.15 -9.94
CA HIS A 267 -25.75 24.22 -9.72
C HIS A 267 -24.53 23.84 -8.88
N CYS A 268 -24.36 22.56 -8.54
CA CYS A 268 -23.23 22.09 -7.72
C CYS A 268 -22.45 20.98 -8.44
N ARG A 269 -21.94 21.26 -9.63
CA ARG A 269 -21.04 20.36 -10.37
C ARG A 269 -19.84 21.04 -11.03
N ASP A 270 -19.84 22.39 -11.11
CA ASP A 270 -18.80 23.15 -11.82
C ASP A 270 -17.78 23.87 -10.90
N ALA A 271 -17.80 23.61 -9.59
CA ALA A 271 -16.98 24.34 -8.62
C ALA A 271 -15.75 23.57 -8.08
N PHE A 272 -15.57 22.28 -8.40
CA PHE A 272 -14.48 21.48 -7.84
C PHE A 272 -13.11 21.67 -8.54
N LEU A 273 -13.10 22.10 -9.81
CA LEU A 273 -11.86 22.39 -10.54
C LEU A 273 -11.22 23.76 -10.18
N PRO A 274 -11.97 24.86 -9.98
CA PRO A 274 -11.35 26.15 -9.64
C PRO A 274 -10.84 26.22 -8.19
N ILE A 275 -11.38 25.45 -7.24
CA ILE A 275 -10.95 25.54 -5.82
C ILE A 275 -9.58 24.90 -5.59
N CYS A 276 -9.28 23.77 -6.26
CA CYS A 276 -7.95 23.16 -6.21
C CYS A 276 -6.90 23.97 -6.99
N ILE A 277 -7.31 24.64 -8.07
CA ILE A 277 -6.45 25.51 -8.88
C ILE A 277 -6.19 26.85 -8.17
N ILE A 278 -7.16 27.42 -7.44
CA ILE A 278 -6.96 28.62 -6.60
C ILE A 278 -6.00 28.30 -5.43
N ALA A 279 -6.05 27.10 -4.84
CA ALA A 279 -5.09 26.68 -3.82
C ALA A 279 -3.66 26.49 -4.37
N LEU A 280 -3.51 26.04 -5.62
CA LEU A 280 -2.21 25.90 -6.29
C LEU A 280 -1.65 27.24 -6.80
N ILE A 281 -2.53 28.17 -7.21
CA ILE A 281 -2.15 29.54 -7.56
C ILE A 281 -1.75 30.33 -6.32
N PHE A 282 -2.44 30.18 -5.18
CA PHE A 282 -2.05 30.85 -3.94
C PHE A 282 -0.68 30.38 -3.42
N LEU A 283 -0.26 29.14 -3.74
CA LEU A 283 1.10 28.67 -3.46
C LEU A 283 2.16 29.22 -4.44
N GLN A 284 1.76 29.74 -5.61
CA GLN A 284 2.66 30.33 -6.61
C GLN A 284 2.71 31.87 -6.58
N PHE A 285 1.89 32.52 -5.74
CA PHE A 285 1.82 33.98 -5.59
C PHE A 285 2.46 34.53 -4.29
N LEU A 286 3.26 33.73 -3.57
CA LEU A 286 4.25 34.33 -2.67
C LEU A 286 5.36 34.95 -3.54
N PRO A 287 5.61 36.26 -3.44
CA PRO A 287 6.48 36.95 -4.39
C PRO A 287 7.91 36.43 -4.26
N ALA A 288 8.43 35.88 -5.37
CA ALA A 288 9.86 35.90 -5.65
C ALA A 288 10.25 37.38 -5.87
N GLY A 289 10.55 38.07 -4.76
CA GLY A 289 11.11 39.40 -4.76
C GLY A 289 12.48 39.38 -5.45
N ILE A 290 12.61 40.13 -6.53
CA ILE A 290 13.91 40.58 -7.02
C ILE A 290 14.41 41.63 -6.02
N CYS A 291 15.41 41.30 -5.21
CA CYS A 291 16.25 42.29 -4.55
C CYS A 291 17.63 42.32 -5.19
N ARG A 292 17.91 43.44 -5.85
CA ARG A 292 19.22 43.89 -6.33
C ARG A 292 19.99 44.41 -5.11
N ASN A 293 21.15 43.78 -4.83
CA ASN A 293 22.24 44.18 -3.92
C ASN A 293 21.94 45.12 -2.75
N GLY A 294 22.03 44.59 -1.53
CA GLY A 294 22.31 45.38 -0.33
C GLY A 294 22.09 44.65 1.00
N LYS A 295 22.97 43.70 1.36
CA LYS A 295 22.94 42.84 2.58
C LYS A 295 21.71 41.92 2.68
N ALA A 296 21.90 40.72 3.22
CA ALA A 296 20.89 39.67 3.24
C ALA A 296 19.73 40.05 4.16
N GLU A 297 18.58 40.42 3.59
CA GLU A 297 17.30 40.52 4.28
C GLU A 297 16.75 39.09 4.44
N PHE A 298 16.35 38.71 5.66
CA PHE A 298 15.84 37.37 5.99
C PHE A 298 14.52 37.46 6.76
N ASP A 299 13.67 36.46 6.56
CA ASP A 299 12.40 36.27 7.25
C ASP A 299 12.47 35.09 8.22
N VAL A 300 11.74 35.19 9.33
CA VAL A 300 11.62 34.12 10.33
C VAL A 300 10.22 33.54 10.26
N PHE A 301 10.15 32.22 10.18
CA PHE A 301 8.90 31.48 10.15
C PHE A 301 8.82 30.53 11.34
N GLY A 302 7.64 30.47 11.96
CA GLY A 302 7.30 29.53 13.03
C GLY A 302 6.38 28.43 12.53
N PRO A 303 5.96 27.50 13.42
CA PRO A 303 4.95 26.49 13.09
C PRO A 303 3.62 27.16 12.70
N GLY A 304 3.02 26.68 11.60
CA GLY A 304 1.73 27.20 11.11
C GLY A 304 0.54 26.84 11.99
N ASP A 305 0.62 25.71 12.70
CA ASP A 305 -0.38 25.25 13.67
C ASP A 305 0.15 25.41 15.12
N PRO A 306 -0.73 25.57 16.12
CA PRO A 306 -0.33 25.62 17.52
C PRO A 306 0.41 24.33 17.94
N VAL A 307 1.55 24.49 18.62
CA VAL A 307 2.31 23.37 19.20
C VAL A 307 1.53 22.84 20.40
N LEU A 308 1.14 21.57 20.35
CA LEU A 308 0.47 20.90 21.47
C LEU A 308 1.50 20.24 22.37
N ALA A 309 1.47 20.58 23.66
CA ALA A 309 2.36 20.01 24.67
C ALA A 309 1.58 19.42 25.84
N THR A 310 2.06 18.30 26.35
CA THR A 310 1.50 17.54 27.47
C THR A 310 2.17 17.97 28.76
N VAL A 311 1.38 18.16 29.83
CA VAL A 311 1.92 18.55 31.14
C VAL A 311 2.90 17.50 31.65
N GLY A 312 4.10 17.93 32.05
CA GLY A 312 5.17 17.06 32.55
C GLY A 312 6.13 16.52 31.48
N GLU A 313 5.80 16.67 30.19
CA GLU A 313 6.67 16.27 29.09
C GLU A 313 7.53 17.44 28.59
N ASP A 314 8.46 17.14 27.70
CA ASP A 314 9.31 18.12 27.03
C ASP A 314 8.67 18.54 25.71
N THR A 315 8.77 19.83 25.36
CA THR A 315 8.25 20.34 24.07
C THR A 315 9.26 21.25 23.39
N GLU A 316 9.26 21.26 22.06
CA GLU A 316 10.19 22.05 21.25
C GLU A 316 9.46 23.16 20.50
N LEU A 317 9.94 24.38 20.71
CA LEU A 317 9.48 25.59 20.04
C LEU A 317 10.48 25.96 18.95
N TRP A 318 10.21 25.52 17.73
CA TRP A 318 11.11 25.66 16.59
C TRP A 318 10.73 26.84 15.69
N CYS A 319 11.75 27.37 15.01
CA CYS A 319 11.64 28.39 13.97
C CYS A 319 12.67 28.12 12.89
N HIS A 320 12.41 28.66 11.71
CA HIS A 320 13.38 28.59 10.63
C HIS A 320 13.51 29.92 9.88
N LEU A 321 14.70 30.16 9.34
CA LEU A 321 15.01 31.27 8.48
C LEU A 321 14.60 30.98 7.03
N PHE A 322 14.17 32.02 6.35
CA PHE A 322 14.06 32.04 4.90
C PHE A 322 14.79 33.28 4.35
N PRO A 323 15.74 33.12 3.42
CA PRO A 323 16.27 31.85 2.92
C PRO A 323 17.01 31.04 3.99
N ASN A 324 17.18 29.72 3.80
CA ASN A 324 17.87 28.82 4.73
C ASN A 324 19.38 29.14 4.83
N ILE A 325 19.73 30.16 5.62
CA ILE A 325 21.10 30.61 5.90
C ILE A 325 21.52 30.17 7.30
N SER A 326 22.82 30.04 7.55
CA SER A 326 23.34 29.68 8.87
C SER A 326 22.99 30.74 9.91
N ALA A 327 22.45 30.32 11.05
CA ALA A 327 22.10 31.18 12.18
C ALA A 327 23.09 31.08 13.35
N GLU A 328 24.24 30.42 13.15
CA GLU A 328 25.21 30.11 14.22
C GLU A 328 25.84 31.36 14.85
N ASP A 329 26.10 32.38 14.04
CA ASP A 329 26.66 33.67 14.45
C ASP A 329 25.58 34.71 14.82
N MET A 330 24.30 34.35 14.75
CA MET A 330 23.17 35.25 15.04
C MET A 330 22.80 35.26 16.53
N GLU A 331 22.17 36.34 16.98
CA GLU A 331 21.50 36.39 18.27
C GLU A 331 20.09 35.79 18.12
N LEU A 332 19.83 34.69 18.83
CA LEU A 332 18.55 33.97 18.82
C LEU A 332 17.84 34.16 20.15
N ARG A 333 16.56 34.51 20.10
CA ARG A 333 15.79 34.88 21.29
C ARG A 333 14.36 34.36 21.22
N TRP A 334 13.96 33.62 22.26
CA TRP A 334 12.57 33.25 22.51
C TRP A 334 12.03 34.07 23.66
N TYR A 335 10.86 34.67 23.49
CA TYR A 335 10.24 35.52 24.50
C TYR A 335 8.71 35.43 24.46
N ARG A 336 8.03 35.94 25.49
CA ARG A 336 6.56 36.00 25.56
C ARG A 336 6.07 37.39 25.16
N ASP A 337 5.50 38.17 26.08
CA ASP A 337 4.91 39.48 25.76
C ASP A 337 5.96 40.57 25.50
N GLN A 338 7.13 40.49 26.15
CA GLN A 338 8.24 41.45 25.99
C GLN A 338 9.55 40.73 25.63
N PRO A 339 10.43 41.33 24.80
CA PRO A 339 11.71 40.71 24.41
C PRO A 339 12.71 40.49 25.56
N SER A 340 12.59 41.23 26.66
CA SER A 340 13.41 41.07 27.87
C SER A 340 12.53 41.20 29.11
N PRO A 341 12.66 40.30 30.10
CA PRO A 341 13.49 39.09 30.09
C PRO A 341 12.99 38.04 29.09
N ALA A 342 13.89 37.23 28.55
CA ALA A 342 13.60 36.22 27.52
C ALA A 342 13.32 34.83 28.14
N VAL A 343 12.55 34.01 27.44
CA VAL A 343 12.37 32.58 27.79
C VAL A 343 13.69 31.82 27.61
N HIS A 344 14.41 32.13 26.53
CA HIS A 344 15.73 31.60 26.25
C HIS A 344 16.47 32.52 25.26
N MET A 345 17.78 32.69 25.44
CA MET A 345 18.61 33.51 24.57
C MET A 345 19.93 32.79 24.28
N TYR A 346 20.32 32.79 23.00
CA TYR A 346 21.56 32.20 22.51
C TYR A 346 22.33 33.24 21.71
N GLU A 347 23.58 33.49 22.07
CA GLU A 347 24.42 34.49 21.42
C GLU A 347 25.89 34.03 21.41
N LYS A 348 26.59 34.19 20.28
CA LYS A 348 28.04 33.86 20.16
C LYS A 348 28.37 32.41 20.55
N GLY A 349 27.53 31.47 20.13
CA GLY A 349 27.74 30.05 20.36
C GLY A 349 27.42 29.56 21.77
N LYS A 350 26.78 30.38 22.63
CA LYS A 350 26.52 30.05 24.04
C LYS A 350 25.13 30.50 24.51
N ASP A 351 24.56 29.74 25.45
CA ASP A 351 23.33 30.12 26.16
C ASP A 351 23.60 31.32 27.10
N VAL A 352 22.70 32.31 27.09
CA VAL A 352 22.77 33.51 27.92
C VAL A 352 21.73 33.44 29.03
N TYR A 353 22.14 32.99 30.22
CA TYR A 353 21.23 32.81 31.35
C TYR A 353 20.88 34.10 32.12
N GLY A 354 21.68 35.18 31.97
CA GLY A 354 21.50 36.42 32.72
C GLY A 354 20.22 37.22 32.39
N GLU A 355 19.67 37.02 31.19
CA GLU A 355 18.44 37.66 30.68
C GLU A 355 17.24 36.71 30.73
N GLN A 356 17.38 35.54 31.37
CA GLN A 356 16.36 34.51 31.36
C GLN A 356 15.27 34.76 32.42
N MET A 357 14.01 34.69 31.99
CA MET A 357 12.82 34.72 32.83
C MET A 357 12.91 33.68 33.96
N ALA A 358 12.61 34.11 35.19
CA ALA A 358 12.79 33.28 36.38
C ALA A 358 12.01 31.96 36.32
N GLU A 359 10.86 31.91 35.65
CA GLU A 359 10.03 30.69 35.53
C GLU A 359 10.63 29.63 34.59
N TYR A 360 11.60 30.02 33.75
CA TYR A 360 12.23 29.18 32.73
C TYR A 360 13.69 28.82 33.03
N GLN A 361 14.28 29.41 34.08
CA GLN A 361 15.66 29.11 34.48
C GLN A 361 15.84 27.63 34.83
N GLY A 362 16.80 26.99 34.15
CA GLY A 362 17.06 25.54 34.31
C GLY A 362 16.00 24.63 33.70
N ARG A 363 14.98 25.18 33.03
CA ARG A 363 13.92 24.42 32.34
C ARG A 363 14.02 24.49 30.82
N THR A 364 14.93 25.26 30.24
CA THR A 364 15.05 25.36 28.77
C THR A 364 16.44 24.99 28.27
N THR A 365 16.49 24.33 27.13
CA THR A 365 17.74 23.96 26.45
C THR A 365 17.68 24.34 24.98
N PHE A 366 18.76 24.89 24.45
CA PHE A 366 18.89 25.20 23.04
C PHE A 366 19.17 23.92 22.22
N VAL A 367 18.47 23.75 21.10
CA VAL A 367 18.67 22.63 20.18
C VAL A 367 19.50 23.11 18.98
N SER A 368 20.79 22.76 18.97
CA SER A 368 21.76 23.25 17.99
C SER A 368 21.89 22.41 16.71
N ASP A 369 21.19 21.26 16.61
CA ASP A 369 21.43 20.24 15.57
C ASP A 369 21.33 20.75 14.12
N ARG A 370 20.54 21.80 13.88
CA ARG A 370 20.24 22.32 12.53
C ARG A 370 20.39 23.84 12.38
N VAL A 371 21.08 24.48 13.33
CA VAL A 371 21.29 25.93 13.32
C VAL A 371 22.06 26.40 12.07
N THR A 372 22.93 25.55 11.53
CA THR A 372 23.69 25.79 10.30
C THR A 372 22.82 25.77 9.04
N MET A 373 21.62 25.18 9.11
CA MET A 373 20.60 25.18 8.04
C MET A 373 19.56 26.28 8.23
N GLY A 374 19.71 27.13 9.26
CA GLY A 374 18.77 28.18 9.60
C GLY A 374 17.57 27.70 10.42
N GLU A 375 17.59 26.47 10.94
CA GLU A 375 16.55 25.94 11.85
C GLU A 375 17.06 26.00 13.30
N ALA A 376 16.30 26.64 14.18
CA ALA A 376 16.63 26.72 15.60
C ALA A 376 15.41 26.42 16.46
N ALA A 377 15.62 25.74 17.59
CA ALA A 377 14.55 25.42 18.51
C ALA A 377 15.00 25.55 19.95
N VAL A 378 14.07 25.93 20.82
CA VAL A 378 14.24 25.81 22.27
C VAL A 378 13.36 24.68 22.78
N ARG A 379 13.95 23.78 23.55
CA ARG A 379 13.24 22.73 24.26
C ARG A 379 12.87 23.23 25.65
N ILE A 380 11.59 23.22 26.00
CA ILE A 380 11.08 23.50 27.33
C ILE A 380 10.85 22.16 28.03
N HIS A 381 11.53 21.95 29.16
CA HIS A 381 11.45 20.76 29.97
C HIS A 381 10.34 20.86 31.01
N ASN A 382 9.70 19.71 31.26
CA ASN A 382 8.66 19.57 32.28
C ASN A 382 7.57 20.65 32.14
N VAL A 383 6.85 20.63 31.02
CA VAL A 383 5.84 21.64 30.66
C VAL A 383 4.75 21.74 31.73
N THR A 384 4.39 22.97 32.08
CA THR A 384 3.36 23.32 33.07
C THR A 384 2.18 24.02 32.41
N ALA A 385 1.02 24.07 33.08
CA ALA A 385 -0.14 24.80 32.57
C ALA A 385 0.13 26.31 32.34
N PHE A 386 1.08 26.90 33.08
CA PHE A 386 1.45 28.31 32.95
C PHE A 386 2.28 28.62 31.69
N ASP A 387 2.84 27.59 31.07
CA ASP A 387 3.57 27.73 29.81
C ASP A 387 2.61 27.93 28.62
N ASN A 388 1.30 27.69 28.79
CA ASN A 388 0.29 27.92 27.77
C ASN A 388 0.26 29.41 27.35
N GLY A 389 0.31 29.66 26.04
CA GLY A 389 0.19 31.01 25.50
C GLY A 389 1.00 31.24 24.24
N THR A 390 1.19 32.51 23.93
CA THR A 390 1.93 32.97 22.75
C THR A 390 3.41 33.14 23.07
N TYR A 391 4.25 32.71 22.14
CA TYR A 391 5.69 32.91 22.15
C TYR A 391 6.13 33.59 20.86
N HIS A 392 7.24 34.29 20.95
CA HIS A 392 7.90 34.95 19.85
C HIS A 392 9.32 34.41 19.73
N CYS A 393 9.79 34.32 18.50
CA CYS A 393 11.09 33.77 18.17
C CYS A 393 11.78 34.73 17.21
N GLN A 394 12.85 35.34 17.67
CA GLN A 394 13.55 36.41 17.00
C GLN A 394 14.96 35.97 16.61
N PHE A 395 15.32 36.27 15.37
CA PHE A 395 16.66 36.13 14.83
C PHE A 395 17.20 37.52 14.55
N LYS A 396 18.41 37.80 15.03
CA LYS A 396 19.04 39.11 14.88
C LYS A 396 20.48 38.97 14.42
N ASP A 397 20.79 39.64 13.32
CA ASP A 397 22.13 39.73 12.73
C ASP A 397 22.55 41.21 12.64
N GLY A 398 23.45 41.62 13.53
CA GLY A 398 23.87 43.01 13.69
C GLY A 398 22.70 43.93 14.03
N THR A 399 22.26 44.74 13.06
CA THR A 399 21.16 45.71 13.20
C THR A 399 19.82 45.21 12.64
N HIS A 400 19.81 44.11 11.89
CA HIS A 400 18.60 43.56 11.30
C HIS A 400 18.04 42.48 12.21
N SER A 401 16.75 42.57 12.53
CA SER A 401 16.06 41.59 13.36
C SER A 401 14.68 41.32 12.80
N ASN A 402 14.29 40.06 12.76
CA ASN A 402 12.95 39.66 12.37
C ASN A 402 12.44 38.58 13.33
N SER A 403 11.13 38.38 13.44
CA SER A 403 10.54 37.47 14.42
C SER A 403 9.26 36.79 13.95
N ALA A 404 9.09 35.53 14.33
CA ALA A 404 7.86 34.77 14.15
C ALA A 404 7.06 34.67 15.45
N ILE A 405 5.75 34.49 15.31
CA ILE A 405 4.81 34.23 16.41
C ILE A 405 4.47 32.73 16.40
N MET A 406 4.39 32.11 17.57
CA MET A 406 3.94 30.73 17.73
C MET A 406 3.02 30.60 18.96
N TRP A 407 2.14 29.61 18.92
CA TRP A 407 1.22 29.33 20.02
C TRP A 407 1.53 27.98 20.63
N LEU A 408 1.83 27.96 21.93
CA LEU A 408 1.95 26.73 22.71
C LEU A 408 0.63 26.48 23.43
N ARG A 409 -0.04 25.39 23.06
CA ARG A 409 -1.23 24.89 23.76
C ARG A 409 -0.85 23.74 24.67
N VAL A 410 -1.13 23.90 25.95
CA VAL A 410 -0.82 22.85 26.94
C VAL A 410 -2.06 22.01 27.21
N ALA A 411 -1.88 20.70 27.32
CA ALA A 411 -2.91 19.74 27.65
C ALA A 411 -2.48 18.83 28.83
N GLY A 412 -3.28 18.80 29.88
CA GLY A 412 -3.14 17.88 31.00
C GLY A 412 -4.12 16.72 30.86
N LEU A 413 -3.59 15.49 30.85
CA LEU A 413 -4.40 14.28 30.89
C LEU A 413 -4.61 13.88 32.35
N GLY A 414 -5.77 14.25 32.90
CA GLY A 414 -6.06 14.04 34.32
C GLY A 414 -6.11 12.57 34.74
N SER A 415 -6.25 12.31 36.04
CA SER A 415 -6.30 10.97 36.63
C SER A 415 -7.53 10.17 36.20
N GLU A 416 -7.51 8.85 36.40
CA GLU A 416 -8.71 8.05 36.18
C GLU A 416 -9.86 8.54 37.07
N PRO A 417 -11.08 8.74 36.52
CA PRO A 417 -12.21 9.18 37.31
C PRO A 417 -12.65 8.12 38.30
N THR A 418 -13.10 8.55 39.47
CA THR A 418 -13.63 7.66 40.51
C THR A 418 -15.05 8.04 40.86
N ILE A 419 -15.96 7.05 40.92
CA ILE A 419 -17.37 7.26 41.27
C ILE A 419 -17.59 6.79 42.71
N GLN A 420 -18.00 7.72 43.56
CA GLN A 420 -18.46 7.47 44.92
C GLN A 420 -19.98 7.59 44.96
N VAL A 421 -20.64 6.72 45.72
CA VAL A 421 -22.10 6.70 45.86
C VAL A 421 -22.44 6.91 47.32
N THR A 422 -23.29 7.89 47.60
CA THR A 422 -23.75 8.27 48.93
C THR A 422 -25.27 8.22 48.97
N ASP A 423 -25.81 7.48 49.93
CA ASP A 423 -27.25 7.42 50.17
C ASP A 423 -27.64 8.48 51.21
N GLU A 424 -28.19 9.61 50.76
CA GLU A 424 -28.74 10.62 51.66
C GLU A 424 -30.22 10.34 51.95
N LYS A 425 -30.57 10.23 53.24
CA LYS A 425 -31.89 9.82 53.72
C LYS A 425 -33.06 10.70 53.24
N ASP A 426 -32.81 11.95 52.82
CA ASP A 426 -33.84 12.91 52.36
C ASP A 426 -33.78 13.27 50.87
N LYS A 427 -32.73 12.89 50.12
CA LYS A 427 -32.51 13.32 48.72
C LYS A 427 -32.31 12.21 47.69
N GLY A 428 -32.34 10.95 48.12
CA GLY A 428 -32.11 9.78 47.26
C GLY A 428 -30.64 9.40 47.14
N THR A 429 -30.34 8.41 46.29
CA THR A 429 -28.96 7.96 46.03
C THR A 429 -28.26 8.97 45.14
N GLN A 430 -27.20 9.59 45.66
CA GLN A 430 -26.35 10.52 44.93
C GLN A 430 -25.06 9.81 44.53
N ALA A 431 -24.59 10.07 43.31
CA ALA A 431 -23.27 9.63 42.87
C ALA A 431 -22.42 10.85 42.52
N GLU A 432 -21.17 10.84 42.96
CA GLU A 432 -20.17 11.86 42.67
C GLU A 432 -18.98 11.25 41.92
N CYS A 433 -18.63 11.83 40.79
CA CYS A 433 -17.46 11.47 39.99
C CYS A 433 -16.38 12.52 40.20
N THR A 434 -15.20 12.09 40.65
CA THR A 434 -14.06 12.97 40.92
C THR A 434 -12.85 12.56 40.08
N SER A 435 -12.13 13.56 39.57
CA SER A 435 -10.85 13.39 38.87
C SER A 435 -10.00 14.67 38.97
N MET A 436 -8.67 14.54 38.90
CA MET A 436 -7.72 15.62 39.13
C MET A 436 -6.70 15.73 37.99
N GLY A 437 -6.10 16.90 37.78
CA GLY A 437 -4.95 17.06 36.88
C GLY A 437 -5.30 17.36 35.42
N TRP A 438 -6.45 17.97 35.16
CA TRP A 438 -6.90 18.31 33.80
C TRP A 438 -6.47 19.71 33.40
N TYR A 439 -6.12 19.92 32.13
CA TYR A 439 -5.93 21.26 31.58
C TYR A 439 -6.12 21.22 30.06
N PRO A 440 -6.87 22.12 29.41
CA PRO A 440 -7.74 23.14 30.02
C PRO A 440 -8.94 22.50 30.74
N GLU A 441 -9.98 23.28 31.04
CA GLU A 441 -11.22 22.77 31.67
C GLU A 441 -11.77 21.56 30.89
N PRO A 442 -11.99 20.40 31.55
CA PRO A 442 -12.40 19.17 30.88
C PRO A 442 -13.92 19.09 30.68
N GLU A 443 -14.35 18.33 29.67
CA GLU A 443 -15.77 18.03 29.42
C GLU A 443 -16.20 16.79 30.21
N VAL A 444 -17.39 16.83 30.81
CA VAL A 444 -17.94 15.72 31.62
C VAL A 444 -19.31 15.31 31.12
N GLU A 445 -19.50 14.01 30.90
CA GLU A 445 -20.77 13.41 30.49
C GLU A 445 -21.11 12.20 31.36
N TRP A 446 -22.38 12.09 31.79
CA TRP A 446 -22.88 10.94 32.54
C TRP A 446 -23.88 10.13 31.71
N LYS A 447 -23.71 8.80 31.70
CA LYS A 447 -24.67 7.89 31.06
C LYS A 447 -25.03 6.72 31.98
N ASP A 448 -26.27 6.25 31.87
CA ASP A 448 -26.65 4.94 32.41
C ASP A 448 -26.15 3.79 31.51
N PHE A 449 -26.35 2.55 31.94
CA PHE A 449 -26.00 1.36 31.14
C PHE A 449 -26.85 1.16 29.88
N ARG A 450 -27.97 1.88 29.76
CA ARG A 450 -28.82 1.91 28.56
C ARG A 450 -28.36 2.97 27.56
N GLY A 451 -27.35 3.77 27.90
CA GLY A 451 -26.83 4.86 27.06
C GLY A 451 -27.63 6.16 27.17
N GLN A 452 -28.54 6.28 28.14
CA GLN A 452 -29.31 7.50 28.40
C GLN A 452 -28.47 8.47 29.24
N THR A 453 -28.40 9.74 28.79
CA THR A 453 -27.67 10.81 29.45
C THR A 453 -28.38 11.26 30.73
N ILE A 454 -27.63 11.39 31.83
CA ILE A 454 -28.15 11.81 33.14
C ILE A 454 -27.72 13.26 33.41
N PRO A 455 -28.64 14.17 33.81
CA PRO A 455 -28.28 15.54 34.14
C PRO A 455 -27.35 15.56 35.36
N SER A 456 -26.27 16.32 35.26
CA SER A 456 -25.23 16.41 36.30
C SER A 456 -24.93 17.86 36.68
N VAL A 457 -24.46 18.05 37.91
CA VAL A 457 -23.96 19.33 38.41
C VAL A 457 -22.45 19.21 38.58
N THR A 458 -21.70 19.85 37.69
CA THR A 458 -20.24 19.79 37.67
C THR A 458 -19.63 21.04 38.28
N ASN A 459 -18.66 20.85 39.17
CA ASN A 459 -17.85 21.93 39.73
C ASN A 459 -16.38 21.70 39.38
N PHE A 460 -15.70 22.79 39.03
CA PHE A 460 -14.28 22.79 38.72
C PHE A 460 -13.53 23.61 39.78
N SER A 461 -12.34 23.13 40.16
CA SER A 461 -11.44 23.83 41.07
C SER A 461 -10.04 23.81 40.48
N ALA A 462 -9.47 24.98 40.19
CA ALA A 462 -8.12 25.09 39.67
C ALA A 462 -7.11 25.15 40.81
N SER A 463 -6.02 24.39 40.70
CA SER A 463 -4.91 24.46 41.64
C SER A 463 -4.09 25.73 41.42
N ASN A 464 -3.91 26.54 42.46
CA ASN A 464 -3.10 27.76 42.37
C ASN A 464 -1.61 27.49 42.09
N SER A 465 -1.10 26.30 42.44
CA SER A 465 0.33 25.96 42.28
C SER A 465 0.65 25.31 40.93
N THR A 466 -0.30 24.62 40.30
CA THR A 466 -0.06 23.88 39.06
C THR A 466 -0.91 24.36 37.90
N GLY A 467 -1.94 25.17 38.15
CA GLY A 467 -2.93 25.59 37.15
C GLY A 467 -3.86 24.48 36.66
N LEU A 468 -3.71 23.25 37.17
CA LEU A 468 -4.51 22.10 36.75
C LEU A 468 -5.87 22.08 37.45
N PHE A 469 -6.89 21.66 36.71
CA PHE A 469 -8.26 21.53 37.17
C PHE A 469 -8.51 20.18 37.86
N ALA A 470 -9.17 20.28 39.00
CA ALA A 470 -9.91 19.25 39.68
C ALA A 470 -11.36 19.33 39.26
N VAL A 471 -11.97 18.19 38.95
CA VAL A 471 -13.38 18.10 38.56
C VAL A 471 -14.14 17.22 39.53
N ALA A 472 -15.27 17.73 40.01
CA ALA A 472 -16.22 17.02 40.86
C ALA A 472 -17.62 17.20 40.29
N SER A 473 -18.18 16.12 39.72
CA SER A 473 -19.50 16.12 39.09
C SER A 473 -20.48 15.24 39.88
N ARG A 474 -21.65 15.77 40.20
CA ARG A 474 -22.68 15.10 41.01
C ARG A 474 -23.93 14.81 40.20
N VAL A 475 -24.51 13.63 40.39
CA VAL A 475 -25.79 13.21 39.79
C VAL A 475 -26.72 12.65 40.86
N THR A 476 -28.02 12.94 40.73
CA THR A 476 -29.07 12.42 41.61
C THR A 476 -29.85 11.35 40.86
N ILE A 477 -29.93 10.14 41.43
CA ILE A 477 -30.56 8.99 40.79
C ILE A 477 -32.02 8.91 41.27
N GLN A 478 -32.97 9.22 40.39
CA GLN A 478 -34.41 9.21 40.72
C GLN A 478 -35.07 7.84 40.49
N ASP A 479 -34.56 7.04 39.55
CA ASP A 479 -35.12 5.74 39.18
C ASP A 479 -34.33 4.59 39.82
N ARG A 480 -35.01 3.71 40.56
CA ARG A 480 -34.42 2.51 41.17
C ARG A 480 -34.08 1.41 40.15
N ALA A 481 -34.46 1.57 38.88
CA ALA A 481 -34.15 0.64 37.79
C ALA A 481 -32.76 0.85 37.15
N VAL A 482 -32.01 1.89 37.54
CA VAL A 482 -30.66 2.14 36.99
C VAL A 482 -29.68 1.07 37.52
N GLU A 483 -29.24 0.17 36.64
CA GLU A 483 -28.34 -0.95 36.98
C GLU A 483 -26.87 -0.51 37.21
N GLY A 484 -26.48 0.64 36.65
CA GLY A 484 -25.14 1.17 36.76
C GLY A 484 -24.94 2.48 36.01
N LEU A 485 -23.81 3.12 36.32
CA LEU A 485 -23.46 4.46 35.87
C LEU A 485 -22.10 4.46 35.17
N PHE A 486 -21.99 5.31 34.17
CA PHE A 486 -20.75 5.70 33.50
C PHE A 486 -20.53 7.20 33.68
N CYS A 487 -19.31 7.57 34.08
CA CYS A 487 -18.83 8.95 34.07
C CYS A 487 -17.72 9.05 33.02
N PHE A 488 -17.91 9.89 32.01
CA PHE A 488 -16.97 10.16 30.94
C PHE A 488 -16.37 11.54 31.17
N ILE A 489 -15.04 11.64 31.16
CA ILE A 489 -14.31 12.90 31.25
C ILE A 489 -13.32 12.98 30.10
N SER A 490 -13.33 14.06 29.33
CA SER A 490 -12.40 14.26 28.22
C SER A 490 -11.70 15.60 28.27
N ASN A 491 -10.51 15.62 27.67
CA ASN A 491 -9.80 16.85 27.41
C ASN A 491 -10.16 17.33 25.98
N PRO A 492 -10.67 18.56 25.81
CA PRO A 492 -11.10 19.05 24.49
C PRO A 492 -9.96 19.16 23.48
N LEU A 493 -8.69 19.22 23.93
CA LEU A 493 -7.52 19.26 23.06
C LEU A 493 -7.00 17.88 22.66
N LEU A 494 -7.25 16.83 23.45
CA LEU A 494 -6.69 15.49 23.24
C LEU A 494 -7.69 14.47 22.69
N SER A 495 -8.98 14.80 22.55
CA SER A 495 -10.04 13.93 21.98
C SER A 495 -10.18 12.54 22.64
N GLU A 496 -9.52 12.29 23.76
CA GLU A 496 -9.56 11.03 24.51
C GLU A 496 -10.50 11.13 25.71
N TRP A 497 -11.32 10.10 25.92
CA TRP A 497 -12.26 10.01 27.04
C TRP A 497 -11.74 9.03 28.10
N LYS A 498 -11.68 9.49 29.36
CA LYS A 498 -11.51 8.62 30.54
C LYS A 498 -12.86 8.25 31.11
N VAL A 499 -13.04 6.97 31.42
CA VAL A 499 -14.35 6.41 31.78
C VAL A 499 -14.27 5.70 33.13
N ALA A 500 -15.14 6.09 34.05
CA ALA A 500 -15.38 5.37 35.30
C ALA A 500 -16.70 4.60 35.20
N ARG A 501 -16.71 3.38 35.73
CA ARG A 501 -17.90 2.52 35.80
C ARG A 501 -18.24 2.20 37.24
N LYS A 502 -19.50 2.34 37.62
CA LYS A 502 -20.02 1.89 38.90
C LYS A 502 -21.31 1.10 38.72
N HIS A 503 -21.34 -0.13 39.21
CA HIS A 503 -22.57 -0.91 39.32
C HIS A 503 -23.32 -0.48 40.58
N LEU A 504 -24.63 -0.26 40.46
CA LEU A 504 -25.51 -0.01 41.58
C LEU A 504 -26.05 -1.37 42.04
N HIS A 505 -26.03 -1.65 43.34
CA HIS A 505 -26.59 -2.89 43.87
C HIS A 505 -28.12 -2.82 43.78
N THR A 506 -28.71 -3.51 42.82
CA THR A 506 -30.12 -3.92 42.91
C THR A 506 -30.23 -5.44 43.05
N PRO A 507 -31.06 -5.93 44.00
CA PRO A 507 -31.37 -7.33 44.10
C PRO A 507 -32.40 -7.70 43.02
N PHE A 508 -32.15 -8.81 42.34
CA PHE A 508 -33.15 -9.67 41.70
C PHE A 508 -33.71 -9.25 40.33
N SER A 509 -33.15 -9.81 39.24
CA SER A 509 -33.95 -10.39 38.14
C SER A 509 -33.10 -11.26 37.19
N ARG A 510 -32.58 -12.39 37.68
CA ARG A 510 -32.16 -13.49 36.80
C ARG A 510 -33.39 -14.30 36.40
N ARG A 511 -34.23 -13.79 35.50
CA ARG A 511 -35.29 -14.66 34.92
C ARG A 511 -35.64 -14.45 33.45
N PHE A 512 -35.13 -13.41 32.79
CA PHE A 512 -35.45 -13.17 31.37
C PHE A 512 -34.39 -13.59 30.34
N ALA A 513 -33.17 -13.96 30.76
CA ALA A 513 -32.05 -14.27 29.86
C ALA A 513 -31.86 -15.77 29.52
N PHE A 514 -32.89 -16.63 29.65
CA PHE A 514 -32.71 -18.09 29.51
C PHE A 514 -33.38 -18.76 28.30
N ILE A 515 -34.17 -18.06 27.48
CA ILE A 515 -34.93 -18.70 26.39
C ILE A 515 -34.40 -18.38 24.97
N VAL A 516 -33.71 -17.25 24.76
CA VAL A 516 -33.29 -16.83 23.40
C VAL A 516 -32.01 -17.52 22.91
N TRP A 517 -31.09 -17.90 23.81
CA TRP A 517 -29.78 -18.44 23.43
C TRP A 517 -29.82 -19.88 22.88
N LYS A 518 -30.77 -20.71 23.32
CA LYS A 518 -30.74 -22.16 23.01
C LYS A 518 -31.23 -22.54 21.61
N VAL A 519 -31.83 -21.63 20.85
CA VAL A 519 -32.40 -21.95 19.52
C VAL A 519 -31.76 -21.14 18.38
N ALA A 520 -31.42 -19.87 18.60
CA ALA A 520 -30.86 -19.02 17.54
C ALA A 520 -29.38 -19.34 17.23
N LEU A 521 -28.56 -19.61 18.26
CA LEU A 521 -27.12 -19.83 18.09
C LEU A 521 -26.78 -21.12 17.32
N PRO A 522 -27.45 -22.27 17.55
CA PRO A 522 -27.18 -23.49 16.77
C PRO A 522 -27.55 -23.33 15.29
N LEU A 523 -28.62 -22.59 14.97
CA LEU A 523 -29.07 -22.37 13.59
C LEU A 523 -28.10 -21.46 12.82
N VAL A 524 -27.61 -20.40 13.45
CA VAL A 524 -26.63 -19.50 12.82
C VAL A 524 -25.29 -20.20 12.63
N LEU A 525 -24.82 -20.97 13.62
CA LEU A 525 -23.55 -21.72 13.51
C LEU A 525 -23.61 -22.83 12.46
N SER A 526 -24.75 -23.48 12.28
CA SER A 526 -24.92 -24.52 11.25
C SER A 526 -24.97 -23.94 9.83
N VAL A 527 -25.65 -22.81 9.62
CA VAL A 527 -25.64 -22.11 8.32
C VAL A 527 -24.25 -21.57 8.00
N LEU A 528 -23.56 -20.97 8.98
CA LEU A 528 -22.20 -20.46 8.80
C LEU A 528 -21.22 -21.60 8.51
N GLY A 529 -21.37 -22.75 9.19
CA GLY A 529 -20.59 -23.96 8.93
C GLY A 529 -20.78 -24.49 7.51
N LEU A 530 -22.02 -24.55 7.00
CA LEU A 530 -22.30 -24.98 5.62
C LEU A 530 -21.71 -24.03 4.57
N LEU A 531 -21.76 -22.72 4.82
CA LEU A 531 -21.14 -21.73 3.93
C LEU A 531 -19.61 -21.84 3.93
N ILE A 532 -18.98 -22.03 5.08
CA ILE A 532 -17.53 -22.20 5.20
C ILE A 532 -17.09 -23.50 4.52
N VAL A 533 -17.82 -24.61 4.71
CA VAL A 533 -17.55 -25.88 4.02
C VAL A 533 -17.72 -25.73 2.50
N GLY A 534 -18.74 -25.01 2.04
CA GLY A 534 -18.95 -24.71 0.63
C GLY A 534 -17.78 -23.92 0.02
N ILE A 535 -17.30 -22.88 0.73
CA ILE A 535 -16.15 -22.07 0.32
C ILE A 535 -14.88 -22.91 0.30
N ILE A 536 -14.61 -23.70 1.35
CA ILE A 536 -13.45 -24.59 1.41
C ILE A 536 -13.50 -25.60 0.27
N CYS A 537 -14.65 -26.25 0.03
CA CYS A 537 -14.83 -27.20 -1.08
C CYS A 537 -14.65 -26.54 -2.45
N PHE A 538 -15.11 -25.30 -2.64
CA PHE A 538 -14.90 -24.55 -3.89
C PHE A 538 -13.43 -24.24 -4.13
N PHE A 539 -12.72 -23.75 -3.11
CA PHE A 539 -11.28 -23.50 -3.19
C PHE A 539 -10.48 -24.80 -3.39
N TRP A 540 -10.83 -25.87 -2.67
CA TRP A 540 -10.22 -27.20 -2.85
C TRP A 540 -10.46 -27.74 -4.25
N LYS A 541 -11.68 -27.64 -4.79
CA LYS A 541 -12.01 -28.08 -6.16
C LYS A 541 -11.20 -27.30 -7.19
N ARG A 542 -11.14 -25.97 -7.05
CA ARG A 542 -10.36 -25.10 -7.95
C ARG A 542 -8.86 -25.36 -7.86
N GLN A 543 -8.34 -25.65 -6.67
CA GLN A 543 -6.93 -26.01 -6.48
C GLN A 543 -6.64 -27.40 -7.05
N ARG A 544 -7.56 -28.36 -6.91
CA ARG A 544 -7.45 -29.73 -7.45
C ARG A 544 -7.51 -29.75 -8.98
N GLU A 545 -8.32 -28.89 -9.60
CA GLU A 545 -8.35 -28.73 -11.06
C GLU A 545 -7.05 -28.09 -11.59
N LYS A 546 -6.52 -27.07 -10.90
CA LYS A 546 -5.20 -26.51 -11.23
C LYS A 546 -4.08 -27.55 -11.07
N SER A 547 -4.11 -28.35 -10.00
CA SER A 547 -3.10 -29.39 -9.78
C SER A 547 -3.21 -30.53 -10.80
N LYS A 548 -4.43 -30.92 -11.20
CA LYS A 548 -4.65 -31.92 -12.27
C LYS A 548 -4.09 -31.43 -13.60
N LYS A 549 -4.39 -30.20 -14.02
CA LYS A 549 -3.84 -29.63 -15.26
C LYS A 549 -2.30 -29.53 -15.24
N GLN A 550 -1.71 -29.20 -14.09
CA GLN A 550 -0.26 -29.21 -13.95
C GLN A 550 0.34 -30.61 -13.95
N LEU A 551 -0.36 -31.60 -13.40
CA LEU A 551 0.06 -33.00 -13.43
C LEU A 551 -0.03 -33.57 -14.84
N GLU A 552 -1.11 -33.33 -15.57
CA GLU A 552 -1.30 -33.74 -16.97
C GLU A 552 -0.21 -33.13 -17.88
N MET A 553 0.12 -31.83 -17.71
CA MET A 553 1.24 -31.19 -18.44
C MET A 553 2.63 -31.71 -18.05
N ARG A 554 2.80 -32.26 -16.85
CA ARG A 554 4.05 -32.94 -16.43
C ARG A 554 4.10 -34.35 -17.00
N GLU A 555 3.00 -35.09 -16.94
CA GLU A 555 2.88 -36.45 -17.50
C GLU A 555 3.09 -36.45 -19.01
N GLN A 556 2.56 -35.46 -19.75
CA GLN A 556 2.83 -35.29 -21.19
C GLN A 556 4.31 -35.07 -21.48
N ARG A 557 4.97 -34.14 -20.76
CA ARG A 557 6.42 -33.91 -20.93
C ARG A 557 7.24 -35.16 -20.58
N GLU A 558 6.86 -35.88 -19.53
CA GLU A 558 7.51 -37.16 -19.19
C GLU A 558 7.24 -38.27 -20.21
N GLN A 559 6.07 -38.30 -20.86
CA GLN A 559 5.77 -39.23 -21.93
C GLN A 559 6.56 -38.91 -23.21
N GLU A 560 6.69 -37.64 -23.57
CA GLU A 560 7.54 -37.18 -24.67
C GLU A 560 9.01 -37.56 -24.42
N HIS A 561 9.54 -37.26 -23.23
CA HIS A 561 10.88 -37.69 -22.84
C HIS A 561 11.03 -39.22 -22.81
N ARG A 562 10.02 -39.98 -22.38
CA ARG A 562 10.03 -41.46 -22.39
C ARG A 562 9.97 -42.04 -23.80
N GLN A 563 9.18 -41.47 -24.71
CA GLN A 563 9.15 -41.91 -26.11
C GLN A 563 10.49 -41.64 -26.79
N GLN A 564 11.10 -40.50 -26.51
CA GLN A 564 12.41 -40.14 -27.06
C GLN A 564 13.51 -41.07 -26.53
N ALA A 565 13.52 -41.38 -25.22
CA ALA A 565 14.44 -42.35 -24.61
C ALA A 565 14.19 -43.81 -25.03
N SER A 566 12.94 -44.19 -25.33
CA SER A 566 12.57 -45.52 -25.84
C SER A 566 13.03 -45.74 -27.28
N ARG A 567 13.07 -44.66 -28.08
CA ARG A 567 13.58 -44.72 -29.46
C ARG A 567 15.09 -44.93 -29.52
N GLU A 568 15.83 -44.55 -28.48
CA GLU A 568 17.29 -44.66 -28.40
C GLU A 568 17.80 -45.94 -27.69
N ASN A 569 16.96 -46.70 -26.97
CA ASN A 569 17.38 -47.89 -26.21
C ASN A 569 16.95 -49.22 -26.83
N GLY A 570 17.80 -49.78 -27.70
CA GLY A 570 17.67 -51.13 -28.27
C GLY A 570 17.68 -52.27 -27.24
N LYS A 571 17.02 -53.37 -27.64
CA LYS A 571 16.74 -54.67 -26.98
C LYS A 571 17.70 -55.11 -25.86
N LEU A 572 17.13 -55.44 -24.69
CA LEU A 572 17.78 -56.05 -23.52
C LEU A 572 17.63 -57.58 -23.55
N PHE A 573 18.67 -58.35 -23.19
CA PHE A 573 18.65 -59.82 -23.18
C PHE A 573 18.78 -60.36 -21.74
N TYR A 574 17.91 -61.30 -21.37
CA TYR A 574 17.92 -62.01 -20.07
C TYR A 574 18.72 -63.30 -20.20
N VAL A 575 19.67 -63.54 -19.29
CA VAL A 575 20.52 -64.74 -19.26
C VAL A 575 20.59 -65.25 -17.81
N SER A 576 20.40 -66.56 -17.61
CA SER A 576 20.54 -67.22 -16.31
C SER A 576 21.92 -67.88 -16.23
N PRO A 577 22.86 -67.41 -15.39
CA PRO A 577 24.24 -67.87 -15.43
C PRO A 577 24.43 -69.23 -14.75
N CYS A 578 24.91 -70.24 -15.49
CA CYS A 578 25.43 -71.49 -14.90
C CYS A 578 26.87 -71.27 -14.39
N LEU A 579 27.19 -71.79 -13.20
CA LEU A 579 28.50 -71.65 -12.57
C LEU A 579 29.48 -72.76 -13.01
N ASP A 580 30.76 -72.43 -13.18
CA ASP A 580 31.80 -73.36 -13.61
C ASP A 580 32.49 -74.04 -12.41
N PRO A 581 32.21 -75.34 -12.14
CA PRO A 581 32.75 -76.05 -10.98
C PRO A 581 34.28 -76.24 -11.02
N GLU A 582 34.92 -76.17 -12.19
CA GLU A 582 36.38 -76.30 -12.29
C GLU A 582 37.13 -75.11 -11.70
N THR A 583 36.47 -73.94 -11.66
CA THR A 583 37.04 -72.71 -11.10
C THR A 583 36.73 -72.53 -9.61
N MET A 584 35.84 -73.35 -9.05
CA MET A 584 35.29 -73.18 -7.70
C MET A 584 36.34 -73.29 -6.60
N SER A 585 36.36 -72.32 -5.69
CA SER A 585 37.21 -72.41 -4.50
C SER A 585 36.84 -73.59 -3.58
N PRO A 586 37.81 -74.26 -2.92
CA PRO A 586 37.55 -75.33 -1.95
C PRO A 586 36.70 -74.92 -0.74
N LYS A 587 36.50 -73.61 -0.54
CA LYS A 587 35.66 -73.01 0.52
C LYS A 587 34.19 -72.88 0.13
N LEU A 588 33.81 -73.31 -1.06
CA LEU A 588 32.45 -73.22 -1.60
C LEU A 588 31.93 -74.62 -1.92
N THR A 589 30.62 -74.80 -1.81
CA THR A 589 29.91 -75.94 -2.38
C THR A 589 28.84 -75.45 -3.35
N LEU A 590 28.69 -76.19 -4.44
CA LEU A 590 27.79 -75.87 -5.53
C LEU A 590 26.61 -76.84 -5.51
N SER A 591 25.41 -76.34 -5.77
CA SER A 591 24.27 -77.22 -5.99
C SER A 591 24.44 -78.06 -7.25
N GLU A 592 23.73 -79.19 -7.29
CA GLU A 592 23.80 -80.17 -8.38
C GLU A 592 23.38 -79.57 -9.73
N ASP A 593 22.49 -78.57 -9.71
CA ASP A 593 22.03 -77.81 -10.89
C ASP A 593 22.98 -76.67 -11.31
N GLN A 594 24.09 -76.48 -10.59
CA GLN A 594 25.13 -75.47 -10.84
C GLN A 594 24.65 -74.01 -10.82
N ASN A 595 23.48 -73.74 -10.24
CA ASN A 595 22.87 -72.40 -10.21
C ASN A 595 22.89 -71.75 -8.82
N SER A 596 23.24 -72.49 -7.77
CA SER A 596 23.36 -71.94 -6.43
C SER A 596 24.68 -72.35 -5.78
N VAL A 597 25.23 -71.43 -5.00
CA VAL A 597 26.51 -71.63 -4.31
C VAL A 597 26.33 -71.29 -2.84
N SER A 598 26.96 -72.08 -1.98
CA SER A 598 26.98 -71.83 -0.53
C SER A 598 28.40 -71.94 0.01
N ARG A 599 28.70 -71.15 1.04
CA ARG A 599 30.03 -71.09 1.63
C ARG A 599 30.18 -72.11 2.74
N LEU A 600 31.23 -72.91 2.66
CA LEU A 600 31.62 -73.85 3.70
C LEU A 600 32.46 -73.13 4.78
N HIS A 601 32.39 -73.64 6.01
CA HIS A 601 33.21 -73.13 7.13
C HIS A 601 34.61 -73.76 7.19
N PHE A 602 34.85 -74.81 6.39
CA PHE A 602 36.13 -75.51 6.26
C PHE A 602 36.46 -75.73 4.78
N GLU A 603 37.74 -75.94 4.47
CA GLU A 603 38.21 -76.24 3.11
C GLU A 603 38.02 -77.71 2.78
N GLN A 604 37.50 -77.99 1.58
CA GLN A 604 37.34 -79.35 1.07
C GLN A 604 38.62 -79.82 0.35
N ASP A 605 39.04 -81.07 0.58
CA ASP A 605 40.19 -81.64 -0.13
C ASP A 605 39.86 -81.83 -1.62
N CYS A 606 40.54 -81.08 -2.49
CA CYS A 606 40.30 -81.04 -3.94
C CYS A 606 41.57 -81.41 -4.72
N SER A 607 41.43 -82.05 -5.88
CA SER A 607 42.56 -82.35 -6.78
C SER A 607 43.18 -81.06 -7.35
N LEU A 608 44.51 -81.05 -7.52
CA LEU A 608 45.26 -79.91 -8.06
C LEU A 608 44.80 -79.57 -9.48
N ASN A 609 44.11 -78.43 -9.63
CA ASN A 609 43.70 -77.84 -10.91
C ASN A 609 44.21 -76.38 -10.98
N PRO A 610 45.04 -76.01 -11.96
CA PRO A 610 45.64 -74.67 -12.04
C PRO A 610 44.64 -73.53 -12.28
N ARG A 611 43.36 -73.82 -12.60
CA ARG A 611 42.31 -72.81 -12.79
C ARG A 611 41.47 -72.52 -11.53
N ARG A 612 41.73 -73.22 -10.44
CA ARG A 612 40.96 -73.11 -9.18
C ARG A 612 41.37 -71.88 -8.37
N PHE A 613 40.41 -71.22 -7.72
CA PHE A 613 40.70 -70.13 -6.79
C PHE A 613 40.95 -70.66 -5.37
N ASP A 614 42.20 -70.67 -4.91
CA ASP A 614 42.54 -71.29 -3.63
C ASP A 614 42.46 -70.34 -2.42
N GLN A 615 42.62 -69.02 -2.62
CA GLN A 615 42.68 -68.06 -1.49
C GLN A 615 41.32 -67.55 -1.03
N ASP A 616 40.49 -67.05 -1.94
CA ASP A 616 39.20 -66.43 -1.64
C ASP A 616 38.03 -67.31 -2.13
N PRO A 617 36.86 -67.30 -1.43
CA PRO A 617 35.68 -68.08 -1.79
C PRO A 617 35.02 -67.51 -3.05
N CYS A 618 35.59 -67.81 -4.22
CA CYS A 618 35.14 -67.32 -5.52
C CYS A 618 34.85 -68.47 -6.50
N ILE A 619 33.96 -68.20 -7.45
CA ILE A 619 33.62 -69.08 -8.58
C ILE A 619 33.24 -68.21 -9.79
N LEU A 620 33.53 -68.68 -11.01
CA LEU A 620 33.16 -67.99 -12.25
C LEU A 620 31.90 -68.57 -12.87
N GLY A 621 31.16 -67.74 -13.59
CA GLY A 621 30.15 -68.21 -14.54
C GLY A 621 30.80 -68.86 -15.75
N LYS A 622 30.16 -69.89 -16.31
CA LYS A 622 30.65 -70.63 -17.48
C LYS A 622 30.57 -69.81 -18.78
N GLU A 623 29.65 -68.85 -18.84
CA GLU A 623 29.36 -68.05 -20.03
C GLU A 623 30.31 -66.85 -20.18
N GLN A 624 30.69 -66.52 -21.42
CA GLN A 624 31.49 -65.34 -21.75
C GLN A 624 30.69 -64.37 -22.62
N PHE A 625 30.80 -63.07 -22.33
CA PHE A 625 30.08 -62.01 -23.04
C PHE A 625 31.07 -61.11 -23.78
N SER A 626 30.80 -60.80 -25.06
CA SER A 626 31.68 -60.01 -25.92
C SER A 626 31.26 -58.54 -26.07
N ALA A 627 29.95 -58.24 -26.12
CA ALA A 627 29.39 -56.88 -26.07
C ALA A 627 27.86 -56.92 -25.85
N GLY A 628 27.29 -55.96 -25.12
CA GLY A 628 25.83 -55.83 -24.93
C GLY A 628 25.42 -55.41 -23.51
N ARG A 629 24.11 -55.19 -23.30
CA ARG A 629 23.52 -55.01 -21.97
C ARG A 629 22.81 -56.30 -21.56
N TYR A 630 23.31 -56.90 -20.48
CA TYR A 630 22.82 -58.17 -19.95
C TYR A 630 22.24 -57.96 -18.57
N PHE A 631 21.22 -58.74 -18.24
CA PHE A 631 20.56 -58.72 -16.95
C PHE A 631 20.53 -60.13 -16.37
N TRP A 632 20.95 -60.25 -15.11
CA TRP A 632 20.83 -61.44 -14.27
C TRP A 632 20.29 -61.07 -12.90
N GLU A 633 19.56 -61.99 -12.29
CA GLU A 633 18.98 -61.84 -10.97
C GLU A 633 19.55 -62.96 -10.08
N VAL A 634 20.03 -62.60 -8.89
CA VAL A 634 20.62 -63.54 -7.93
C VAL A 634 19.89 -63.37 -6.61
N GLU A 635 19.42 -64.48 -6.05
CA GLU A 635 18.77 -64.51 -4.75
C GLU A 635 19.79 -64.89 -3.66
N VAL A 636 19.92 -64.06 -2.62
CA VAL A 636 20.87 -64.31 -1.51
C VAL A 636 20.08 -64.76 -0.29
N GLY A 637 20.32 -66.00 0.14
CA GLY A 637 19.67 -66.60 1.31
C GLY A 637 20.00 -65.90 2.63
N THR A 638 19.03 -65.87 3.53
CA THR A 638 19.07 -65.18 4.84
C THR A 638 20.14 -65.74 5.80
N ILE A 639 21.03 -64.85 6.27
CA ILE A 639 21.95 -64.95 7.43
C ILE A 639 23.38 -65.42 7.12
N SER A 640 24.24 -64.47 6.77
CA SER A 640 25.50 -64.19 7.51
C SER A 640 25.99 -62.81 7.10
N SER A 641 26.60 -62.06 8.01
CA SER A 641 27.04 -60.66 7.86
C SER A 641 28.24 -60.47 6.91
N ALA A 642 28.30 -61.24 5.83
CA ALA A 642 29.36 -61.16 4.83
C ALA A 642 28.76 -60.69 3.49
N ASP A 643 29.19 -59.53 3.02
CA ASP A 643 28.81 -59.01 1.71
C ASP A 643 29.36 -59.94 0.60
N TRP A 644 28.51 -60.30 -0.36
CA TRP A 644 28.89 -61.05 -1.57
C TRP A 644 29.03 -60.09 -2.76
N PRO A 645 30.23 -59.54 -3.02
CA PRO A 645 30.43 -58.69 -4.19
C PRO A 645 30.49 -59.51 -5.49
N ILE A 646 29.81 -59.03 -6.53
CA ILE A 646 29.84 -59.60 -7.88
C ILE A 646 30.80 -58.78 -8.75
N PHE A 647 31.69 -59.45 -9.48
CA PHE A 647 32.68 -58.81 -10.35
C PHE A 647 32.65 -59.38 -11.78
N LEU A 648 33.04 -58.57 -12.75
CA LEU A 648 33.27 -59.00 -14.14
C LEU A 648 34.77 -59.19 -14.36
N LYS A 649 35.17 -60.37 -14.87
CA LYS A 649 36.56 -60.68 -15.21
C LYS A 649 36.80 -60.46 -16.71
N HIS A 650 37.75 -59.59 -17.06
CA HIS A 650 38.19 -59.40 -18.45
C HIS A 650 39.28 -60.44 -18.80
N SER A 651 39.21 -61.04 -19.99
CA SER A 651 40.01 -62.22 -20.37
C SER A 651 41.51 -61.98 -20.58
N GLN A 652 42.00 -60.73 -20.54
CA GLN A 652 43.37 -60.38 -20.91
C GLN A 652 44.37 -60.13 -19.75
N THR A 653 44.03 -60.36 -18.49
CA THR A 653 44.97 -60.13 -17.36
C THR A 653 44.97 -61.25 -16.32
N SER A 654 46.14 -61.87 -16.14
CA SER A 654 46.41 -63.03 -15.26
C SER A 654 46.76 -62.66 -13.81
N ARG A 655 46.56 -61.42 -13.37
CA ARG A 655 46.74 -61.00 -11.96
C ARG A 655 45.61 -60.06 -11.54
N VAL A 656 45.00 -60.37 -10.39
CA VAL A 656 43.79 -59.77 -9.86
C VAL A 656 44.13 -58.44 -9.17
N HIS A 657 43.60 -57.32 -9.67
CA HIS A 657 43.52 -56.06 -8.93
C HIS A 657 42.09 -55.53 -9.02
N TYR A 658 41.41 -55.48 -7.87
CA TYR A 658 40.08 -54.87 -7.73
C TYR A 658 40.24 -53.36 -7.47
N THR A 659 39.74 -52.51 -8.36
CA THR A 659 39.66 -51.06 -8.15
C THR A 659 38.27 -50.64 -7.67
N ALA A 660 38.17 -50.16 -6.42
CA ALA A 660 37.00 -49.47 -5.90
C ALA A 660 37.05 -47.98 -6.30
N SER A 661 36.06 -47.49 -7.05
CA SER A 661 36.00 -46.08 -7.48
C SER A 661 34.62 -45.45 -7.25
N GLN A 662 34.60 -44.57 -6.25
CA GLN A 662 33.81 -43.34 -6.12
C GLN A 662 32.28 -43.43 -5.95
N THR A 663 31.92 -43.29 -4.68
CA THR A 663 30.71 -42.67 -4.11
C THR A 663 30.22 -41.43 -4.88
N TYR A 664 29.01 -41.51 -5.45
CA TYR A 664 28.14 -40.35 -5.66
C TYR A 664 26.94 -40.47 -4.72
N THR A 665 26.86 -39.53 -3.77
CA THR A 665 25.75 -39.31 -2.86
C THR A 665 24.56 -38.70 -3.61
N GLY A 666 23.54 -39.51 -3.87
CA GLY A 666 22.18 -39.07 -4.17
C GLY A 666 21.24 -39.49 -3.04
N ILE A 667 20.70 -38.50 -2.32
CA ILE A 667 19.77 -38.69 -1.19
C ILE A 667 18.48 -39.34 -1.71
N LEU A 668 18.21 -40.57 -1.27
CA LEU A 668 16.89 -41.22 -1.40
C LEU A 668 16.07 -40.91 -0.14
N GLU A 669 15.17 -39.94 -0.27
CA GLU A 669 14.21 -39.52 0.74
C GLU A 669 13.06 -40.55 0.85
N GLY A 670 13.07 -41.34 1.92
CA GLY A 670 12.02 -42.31 2.23
C GLY A 670 10.82 -41.66 2.92
N ARG A 671 9.66 -41.63 2.25
CA ARG A 671 8.40 -41.11 2.81
C ARG A 671 7.74 -42.15 3.73
N LYS A 672 7.62 -41.82 5.03
CA LYS A 672 6.82 -42.59 6.01
C LYS A 672 5.33 -42.34 5.77
N LYS A 673 4.54 -43.40 5.57
CA LYS A 673 3.08 -43.42 5.78
C LYS A 673 2.74 -44.69 6.56
N SER A 674 2.25 -44.53 7.78
CA SER A 674 1.43 -45.52 8.50
C SER A 674 -0.02 -45.32 8.04
N ASN A 675 -0.97 -46.25 8.00
CA ASN A 675 -1.19 -47.63 8.45
C ASN A 675 -1.72 -48.41 7.21
N SER A 676 -1.84 -49.74 7.09
CA SER A 676 -2.10 -50.85 8.00
C SER A 676 -1.77 -52.16 7.25
N SER A 677 -1.57 -53.26 8.00
CA SER A 677 -1.63 -54.67 7.57
C SER A 677 -0.65 -55.19 6.49
N GLN A 678 0.41 -55.85 6.97
CA GLN A 678 0.80 -57.22 6.58
C GLN A 678 1.23 -57.48 5.11
N ASN A 679 2.50 -57.19 4.78
CA ASN A 679 3.47 -58.19 4.28
C ASN A 679 4.84 -57.52 4.01
N ARG A 680 5.91 -58.12 4.55
CA ARG A 680 7.30 -57.72 4.28
C ARG A 680 7.78 -58.49 3.06
N ASN A 681 8.31 -57.80 2.04
CA ASN A 681 9.67 -58.02 1.55
C ASN A 681 10.03 -56.93 0.54
N LYS A 682 11.22 -56.37 0.73
CA LYS A 682 11.78 -55.23 -0.01
C LYS A 682 12.75 -55.78 -1.04
N ASN A 683 12.49 -55.56 -2.32
CA ASN A 683 13.42 -55.84 -3.41
C ASN A 683 14.15 -54.54 -3.78
N PHE A 684 15.48 -54.53 -3.70
CA PHE A 684 16.31 -53.45 -4.24
C PHE A 684 16.81 -53.87 -5.63
N LYS A 685 16.50 -53.04 -6.64
CA LYS A 685 16.94 -53.20 -8.03
C LYS A 685 17.94 -52.08 -8.30
N PHE A 686 19.20 -52.42 -8.54
CA PHE A 686 20.22 -51.47 -9.01
C PHE A 686 20.39 -51.62 -10.52
N MET A 687 20.32 -50.51 -11.25
CA MET A 687 20.86 -50.35 -12.60
C MET A 687 21.85 -49.18 -12.55
N GLN A 688 23.05 -49.38 -13.09
CA GLN A 688 23.98 -48.31 -13.43
C GLN A 688 24.14 -48.25 -14.95
N GLY A 689 24.11 -47.03 -15.48
CA GLY A 689 23.80 -46.73 -16.87
C GLY A 689 24.96 -46.79 -17.87
N LYS A 690 24.56 -46.73 -19.14
CA LYS A 690 24.84 -45.58 -20.00
C LYS A 690 23.50 -45.06 -20.50
#